data_AF-A0A929DUF5-F1
#
_entry.id   AF-A0A929DUF5-F1
#
_cell.length_a   1.000
_cell.length_b   1.000
_cell.length_c   1.000
_cell.angle_alpha   90.00
_cell.angle_beta   90.00
_cell.angle_gamma   90.00
#
_symmetry.space_group_name_H-M   'P 1'
#
loop_
_entity.id
_entity.type
_entity.pdbx_description
1 polymer ?
#
loop_
_entity_poly.entity_id
_entity_poly.type
_entity_poly.pdbx_seq_one_letter_code
_entity_poly.pdbx_strand_id
1 'polypeptide(L)'
;MRKLFTCLLIITILLPACDHMREEKDLFELFRNPPADARPMVRWWWNGNAVEAGELKRELKVMKEAGIGGVEINSIAMPPHAVPTDAPALQWAGGEWCEMVKVTSEEARELGMITDLIVGSGWPFGGRFLEEEEIMQRLGVKKYELGPNEEINVEMAEALKFETQHAPGSQMTQTTSDVELIAARLIPVGLNSLDEVIDLSPLVKDGQLNYRVGDQNYVLVFLYNEWNFKSVHHGSPGADGPIMDHYKQEVVRAYLDRLKAIERETGVPLSELIRALFCDSIELGGSNWTDDMASVFRERKGYDITPYLPFVVQPHNQPNTYETSEELADNLHRVQYDFYQVLIDVFLDRFTREFQDFCTENGVLCRYQAYGTPYYMGLFQGNLIPDIPESNNWIYSRARDEAESEAYSWNQGHGYMLWNKAASTGAHITGRKITSCEAMTNVQGVFRTSLETIKQSDDMNFITGINHTVLHGFNYSPPEAGFPGWIRYGAYFNEQNTWWKYFRNWADYNARLSAVSQYSEPVADVAVVGRLDDFWAEVGPTRPPFNNRPWYYARLWEPISNLGSSCDYLHTSMLEDSEAEGGKLICGNMAYSALILTDVQSLSPRAAEKISAFASAGGKIVFTGQLPERSLSLVDAENNDHRVQAHMQAALELGNVHLVPAPEESADLLVWTVSLFERMGLDPQVGIGQPISHLYTMSQTRGEQEIYFFVNSHRSEAIEFDVSFDTGNLIPYLWDPRSGERFALSHEKSNELRLKLDALESALVVFEPEKLDMPLYSSRAISVKRQPMEAVWEVKFEHVDGSVFTRKMEELIDFRTSADDAIRNFSGTVTYSTVIENSESQDYICLVDVNEGVSELR
;
A
#
# COMPACT_ATOMS: atom_id res chain seq x y z
N MET A 1 -8.95 -74.47 30.67
CA MET A 1 -7.51 -74.60 30.35
C MET A 1 -7.07 -73.36 29.59
N ARG A 2 -6.17 -72.59 30.22
CA ARG A 2 -5.32 -71.46 29.75
C ARG A 2 -5.54 -70.86 28.34
N LYS A 3 -5.68 -69.53 28.31
CA LYS A 3 -4.80 -68.55 27.61
C LYS A 3 -5.33 -67.12 27.89
N LEU A 4 -4.66 -66.39 28.76
CA LEU A 4 -3.68 -65.32 28.51
C LEU A 4 -4.35 -63.96 28.22
N PHE A 5 -4.44 -63.16 29.29
CA PHE A 5 -4.56 -61.71 29.25
C PHE A 5 -3.20 -61.12 28.82
N THR A 6 -3.21 -60.23 27.84
CA THR A 6 -2.10 -59.33 27.57
C THR A 6 -2.65 -57.91 27.50
N CYS A 7 -2.33 -57.11 28.52
CA CYS A 7 -2.56 -55.68 28.56
C CYS A 7 -1.77 -54.99 27.44
N LEU A 8 -2.44 -54.21 26.59
CA LEU A 8 -1.77 -53.24 25.74
C LEU A 8 -1.50 -51.97 26.57
N LEU A 9 -0.23 -51.72 26.80
CA LEU A 9 0.31 -50.49 27.38
C LEU A 9 0.20 -49.40 26.31
N ILE A 10 -0.71 -48.43 26.48
CA ILE A 10 -0.69 -47.19 25.71
C ILE A 10 0.44 -46.35 26.29
N ILE A 11 1.57 -46.32 25.58
CA ILE A 11 2.67 -45.38 25.86
C ILE A 11 2.21 -44.03 25.32
N THR A 12 1.68 -43.19 26.22
CA THR A 12 1.56 -41.75 26.00
C THR A 12 2.98 -41.21 25.90
N ILE A 13 3.43 -40.90 24.68
CA ILE A 13 4.64 -40.10 24.48
C ILE A 13 4.27 -38.68 24.90
N LEU A 14 4.46 -38.39 26.20
CA LEU A 14 4.63 -37.04 26.70
C LEU A 14 5.92 -36.50 26.07
N LEU A 15 5.79 -35.87 24.91
CA LEU A 15 6.79 -34.90 24.46
C LEU A 15 6.87 -33.86 25.58
N PRO A 16 8.05 -33.58 26.17
CA PRO A 16 8.18 -32.42 27.02
C PRO A 16 7.85 -31.24 26.11
N ALA A 17 6.76 -30.52 26.43
CA ALA A 17 6.60 -29.16 26.01
C ALA A 17 7.91 -28.46 26.42
N CYS A 18 8.76 -28.23 25.44
CA CYS A 18 9.85 -27.30 25.60
C CYS A 18 9.15 -25.95 25.69
N ASP A 19 8.79 -25.56 26.90
CA ASP A 19 8.58 -24.17 27.27
C ASP A 19 9.89 -23.45 26.92
N HIS A 20 10.04 -23.07 25.67
CA HIS A 20 10.73 -21.85 25.33
C HIS A 20 9.80 -20.72 25.77
N MET A 21 9.71 -20.52 27.09
CA MET A 21 9.51 -19.18 27.63
C MET A 21 10.72 -18.38 27.16
N ARG A 22 10.67 -17.85 25.92
CA ARG A 22 11.34 -16.59 25.62
C ARG A 22 10.79 -15.65 26.68
N GLU A 23 11.64 -15.12 27.55
CA GLU A 23 11.28 -13.93 28.33
C GLU A 23 10.68 -12.95 27.34
N GLU A 24 9.35 -12.79 27.38
CA GLU A 24 8.68 -11.83 26.56
C GLU A 24 9.24 -10.48 26.99
N LYS A 25 10.01 -9.85 26.10
CA LYS A 25 10.62 -8.57 26.43
C LYS A 25 9.50 -7.61 26.82
N ASP A 26 9.74 -6.86 27.89
CA ASP A 26 8.87 -5.78 28.30
C ASP A 26 8.63 -4.81 27.12
N LEU A 27 7.39 -4.38 26.91
CA LEU A 27 7.01 -3.55 25.75
C LEU A 27 7.76 -2.23 25.81
N PHE A 28 7.94 -1.70 27.03
CA PHE A 28 8.65 -0.44 27.23
C PHE A 28 10.14 -0.56 26.91
N GLU A 29 10.76 -1.71 27.15
CA GLU A 29 12.14 -1.95 26.74
C GLU A 29 12.30 -2.02 25.22
N LEU A 30 11.33 -2.61 24.51
CA LEU A 30 11.29 -2.59 23.04
C LEU A 30 11.05 -1.17 22.49
N PHE A 31 10.14 -0.42 23.12
CA PHE A 31 9.89 0.98 22.78
C PHE A 31 11.14 1.85 22.97
N ARG A 32 11.86 1.69 24.09
CA ARG A 32 13.06 2.48 24.37
C ARG A 32 14.25 2.06 23.51
N ASN A 33 14.37 0.76 23.22
CA ASN A 33 15.45 0.17 22.43
C ASN A 33 14.91 -0.66 21.25
N PRO A 34 14.37 0.01 20.20
CA PRO A 34 13.78 -0.70 19.07
C PRO A 34 14.77 -1.63 18.37
N PRO A 35 14.36 -2.87 18.04
CA PRO A 35 15.16 -3.77 17.22
C PRO A 35 15.29 -3.26 15.78
N ALA A 36 16.17 -3.89 14.99
CA ALA A 36 16.44 -3.47 13.61
C ALA A 36 15.22 -3.58 12.69
N ASP A 37 14.34 -4.57 12.91
CA ASP A 37 13.08 -4.78 12.17
C ASP A 37 11.96 -3.80 12.54
N ALA A 38 12.13 -3.03 13.63
CA ALA A 38 11.24 -1.92 13.97
C ALA A 38 11.77 -0.57 13.46
N ARG A 39 13.07 -0.47 13.13
CA ARG A 39 13.64 0.77 12.62
C ARG A 39 13.25 0.98 11.15
N PRO A 40 13.12 2.24 10.68
CA PRO A 40 12.85 2.48 9.28
C PRO A 40 14.00 1.92 8.42
N MET A 41 13.63 1.34 7.28
CA MET A 41 14.55 0.89 6.24
C MET A 41 14.56 1.90 5.09
N VAL A 42 15.50 1.73 4.16
CA VAL A 42 15.51 2.46 2.89
C VAL A 42 15.45 1.50 1.72
N ARG A 43 14.69 1.85 0.68
CA ARG A 43 14.88 1.30 -0.66
C ARG A 43 16.15 1.90 -1.23
N TRP A 44 17.18 1.08 -1.37
CA TRP A 44 18.53 1.51 -1.76
C TRP A 44 18.77 1.22 -3.23
N TRP A 45 18.67 2.27 -4.05
CA TRP A 45 18.78 2.18 -5.50
C TRP A 45 20.22 1.99 -5.92
N TRP A 46 20.57 0.79 -6.38
CA TRP A 46 21.83 0.46 -7.02
C TRP A 46 21.77 0.90 -8.49
N ASN A 47 21.96 2.19 -8.70
CA ASN A 47 21.83 2.85 -10.00
C ASN A 47 22.78 2.25 -11.06
N GLY A 48 22.20 1.74 -12.13
CA GLY A 48 22.90 1.03 -13.22
C GLY A 48 23.61 -0.26 -12.79
N ASN A 49 23.38 -0.74 -11.56
CA ASN A 49 24.24 -1.68 -10.85
C ASN A 49 25.73 -1.29 -10.90
N ALA A 50 26.03 0.01 -10.99
CA ALA A 50 27.39 0.52 -11.00
C ALA A 50 27.84 0.79 -9.56
N VAL A 51 28.06 -0.28 -8.80
CA VAL A 51 28.33 -0.24 -7.37
C VAL A 51 29.72 -0.78 -7.03
N GLU A 52 30.31 -0.26 -5.95
CA GLU A 52 31.60 -0.69 -5.46
C GLU A 52 31.56 -0.99 -3.96
N ALA A 53 32.20 -2.09 -3.56
CA ALA A 53 32.19 -2.59 -2.17
C ALA A 53 32.58 -1.54 -1.12
N GLY A 54 33.56 -0.68 -1.42
CA GLY A 54 34.04 0.35 -0.49
C GLY A 54 32.95 1.38 -0.17
N GLU A 55 32.22 1.82 -1.20
CA GLU A 55 31.16 2.81 -1.05
C GLU A 55 29.90 2.20 -0.45
N LEU A 56 29.54 0.97 -0.83
CA LEU A 56 28.44 0.23 -0.21
C LEU A 56 28.62 0.15 1.32
N LYS A 57 29.83 -0.20 1.79
CA LYS A 57 30.15 -0.24 3.23
C LYS A 57 30.13 1.14 3.90
N ARG A 58 30.50 2.20 3.18
CA ARG A 58 30.45 3.58 3.69
C ARG A 58 29.01 4.04 3.87
N GLU A 59 28.18 3.90 2.85
CA GLU A 59 26.77 4.32 2.88
C GLU A 59 26.01 3.55 3.97
N LEU A 60 26.26 2.25 4.17
CA LEU A 60 25.68 1.49 5.30
C LEU A 60 26.01 2.12 6.67
N LYS A 61 27.23 2.60 6.87
CA LYS A 61 27.62 3.29 8.13
C LYS A 61 26.89 4.62 8.29
N VAL A 62 26.81 5.39 7.20
CA VAL A 62 26.04 6.65 7.16
C VAL A 62 24.57 6.41 7.53
N MET A 63 23.95 5.38 6.94
CA MET A 63 22.57 4.99 7.24
C MET A 63 22.42 4.56 8.70
N LYS A 64 23.33 3.72 9.21
CA LYS A 64 23.31 3.25 10.61
C LYS A 64 23.39 4.41 11.60
N GLU A 65 24.30 5.36 11.37
CA GLU A 65 24.47 6.54 12.23
C GLU A 65 23.22 7.42 12.26
N ALA A 66 22.51 7.51 11.13
CA ALA A 66 21.24 8.20 10.97
C ALA A 66 20.05 7.44 11.60
N GLY A 67 20.24 6.23 12.13
CA GLY A 67 19.21 5.45 12.82
C GLY A 67 18.43 4.48 11.94
N ILE A 68 18.82 4.30 10.67
CA ILE A 68 18.23 3.34 9.75
C ILE A 68 18.54 1.91 10.19
N GLY A 69 17.51 1.05 10.18
CA GLY A 69 17.57 -0.34 10.63
C GLY A 69 18.05 -1.33 9.59
N GLY A 70 17.92 -1.00 8.31
CA GLY A 70 18.20 -1.91 7.22
C GLY A 70 18.04 -1.29 5.85
N VAL A 71 18.35 -2.08 4.83
CA VAL A 71 18.27 -1.70 3.42
C VAL A 71 17.47 -2.74 2.63
N GLU A 72 16.68 -2.29 1.68
CA GLU A 72 16.21 -3.10 0.56
C GLU A 72 17.14 -2.81 -0.63
N ILE A 73 17.97 -3.79 -1.01
CA ILE A 73 18.82 -3.67 -2.20
C ILE A 73 17.93 -3.68 -3.42
N ASN A 74 17.99 -2.61 -4.22
CA ASN A 74 17.16 -2.47 -5.40
C ASN A 74 18.01 -2.19 -6.65
N SER A 75 18.27 -3.24 -7.43
CA SER A 75 19.01 -3.16 -8.70
C SER A 75 18.16 -2.44 -9.74
N ILE A 76 18.67 -1.37 -10.36
CA ILE A 76 17.88 -0.55 -11.29
C ILE A 76 18.76 0.05 -12.39
N ALA A 77 18.17 0.43 -13.53
CA ALA A 77 18.85 1.11 -14.61
C ALA A 77 19.53 2.41 -14.14
N MET A 78 20.55 2.85 -14.88
CA MET A 78 21.21 4.13 -14.61
C MET A 78 20.26 5.31 -14.87
N PRO A 79 20.14 6.31 -13.98
CA PRO A 79 19.32 7.49 -14.22
C PRO A 79 19.78 8.24 -15.48
N PRO A 80 18.88 8.82 -16.29
CA PRO A 80 19.24 9.45 -17.57
C PRO A 80 20.14 10.68 -17.42
N HIS A 81 20.07 11.33 -16.25
CA HIS A 81 20.81 12.54 -15.91
C HIS A 81 22.03 12.27 -15.05
N ALA A 82 22.34 11.00 -14.77
CA ALA A 82 23.49 10.63 -13.96
C ALA A 82 24.80 11.07 -14.64
N VAL A 83 25.71 11.64 -13.86
CA VAL A 83 27.08 11.89 -14.30
C VAL A 83 27.80 10.54 -14.40
N PRO A 84 28.34 10.16 -15.58
CA PRO A 84 29.02 8.88 -15.73
C PRO A 84 30.25 8.76 -14.82
N THR A 85 30.50 7.55 -14.33
CA THR A 85 31.68 7.19 -13.54
C THR A 85 32.39 5.99 -14.19
N ASP A 86 33.59 5.67 -13.72
CA ASP A 86 34.35 4.51 -14.20
C ASP A 86 33.88 3.17 -13.57
N ALA A 87 32.94 3.20 -12.61
CA ALA A 87 32.38 2.02 -11.98
C ALA A 87 31.70 1.09 -13.02
N PRO A 88 32.01 -0.22 -13.03
CA PRO A 88 31.45 -1.15 -14.00
C PRO A 88 29.98 -1.42 -13.72
N ALA A 89 29.16 -1.51 -14.78
CA ALA A 89 27.77 -1.91 -14.67
C ALA A 89 27.67 -3.44 -14.52
N LEU A 90 27.25 -3.91 -13.33
CA LEU A 90 27.17 -5.34 -13.04
C LEU A 90 25.88 -5.97 -13.60
N GLN A 91 26.01 -7.15 -14.19
CA GLN A 91 24.85 -7.91 -14.69
C GLN A 91 24.05 -8.50 -13.52
N TRP A 92 22.73 -8.30 -13.52
CA TRP A 92 21.84 -8.87 -12.51
C TRP A 92 21.96 -10.40 -12.47
N ALA A 93 21.99 -10.97 -11.26
CA ALA A 93 22.25 -12.39 -10.99
C ALA A 93 23.60 -12.94 -11.56
N GLY A 94 24.52 -12.06 -11.97
CA GLY A 94 25.90 -12.42 -12.33
C GLY A 94 26.81 -12.55 -11.10
N GLY A 95 27.95 -13.22 -11.26
CA GLY A 95 28.86 -13.52 -10.13
C GLY A 95 29.36 -12.28 -9.38
N GLU A 96 29.77 -11.22 -10.09
CA GLU A 96 30.23 -9.98 -9.46
C GLU A 96 29.10 -9.26 -8.69
N TRP A 97 27.88 -9.27 -9.23
CA TRP A 97 26.70 -8.73 -8.55
C TRP A 97 26.36 -9.54 -7.29
N CYS A 98 26.42 -10.88 -7.37
CA CYS A 98 26.19 -11.76 -6.22
C CYS A 98 27.20 -11.49 -5.09
N GLU A 99 28.47 -11.25 -5.43
CA GLU A 99 29.49 -10.88 -4.44
C GLU A 99 29.20 -9.52 -3.79
N MET A 100 28.69 -8.53 -4.54
CA MET A 100 28.27 -7.25 -3.94
C MET A 100 27.08 -7.40 -2.98
N VAL A 101 26.11 -8.26 -3.32
CA VAL A 101 24.99 -8.59 -2.42
C VAL A 101 25.51 -9.22 -1.13
N LYS A 102 26.43 -10.19 -1.22
CA LYS A 102 27.08 -10.81 -0.06
C LYS A 102 27.81 -9.79 0.80
N VAL A 103 28.73 -9.01 0.21
CA VAL A 103 29.53 -8.00 0.92
C VAL A 103 28.64 -7.00 1.66
N THR A 104 27.56 -6.56 1.00
CA THR A 104 26.57 -5.65 1.58
C THR A 104 25.85 -6.27 2.77
N SER A 105 25.35 -7.49 2.60
CA SER A 105 24.60 -8.20 3.62
C SER A 105 25.45 -8.54 4.86
N GLU A 106 26.70 -8.94 4.64
CA GLU A 106 27.67 -9.20 5.71
C GLU A 106 28.00 -7.93 6.51
N GLU A 107 28.27 -6.80 5.82
CA GLU A 107 28.53 -5.52 6.50
C GLU A 107 27.27 -5.03 7.25
N ALA A 108 26.09 -5.12 6.65
CA ALA A 108 24.83 -4.76 7.30
C ALA A 108 24.64 -5.57 8.59
N ARG A 109 24.88 -6.89 8.54
CA ARG A 109 24.82 -7.77 9.72
C ARG A 109 25.84 -7.38 10.78
N GLU A 110 27.08 -7.04 10.41
CA GLU A 110 28.11 -6.55 11.35
C GLU A 110 27.69 -5.24 12.03
N LEU A 111 26.95 -4.38 11.33
CA LEU A 111 26.37 -3.13 11.86
C LEU A 111 25.08 -3.36 12.66
N GLY A 112 24.59 -4.60 12.78
CA GLY A 112 23.31 -4.93 13.41
C GLY A 112 22.13 -4.33 12.64
N MET A 113 22.22 -4.34 11.32
CA MET A 113 21.17 -3.98 10.37
C MET A 113 20.63 -5.23 9.67
N ILE A 114 19.50 -5.08 8.99
CA ILE A 114 18.88 -6.13 8.17
C ILE A 114 18.94 -5.79 6.68
N THR A 115 18.92 -6.82 5.84
CA THR A 115 18.98 -6.68 4.38
C THR A 115 17.82 -7.42 3.75
N ASP A 116 17.04 -6.71 2.94
CA ASP A 116 16.07 -7.28 2.03
C ASP A 116 16.54 -7.06 0.58
N LEU A 117 15.95 -7.80 -0.36
CA LEU A 117 16.35 -7.76 -1.76
C LEU A 117 15.13 -7.78 -2.68
N ILE A 118 15.03 -6.83 -3.61
CA ILE A 118 14.04 -6.93 -4.69
C ILE A 118 14.33 -8.15 -5.57
N VAL A 119 13.27 -8.88 -5.93
CA VAL A 119 13.35 -9.94 -6.93
C VAL A 119 13.39 -9.31 -8.31
N GLY A 120 14.38 -9.69 -9.11
CA GLY A 120 14.61 -9.07 -10.41
C GLY A 120 15.33 -7.73 -10.27
N SER A 121 15.10 -6.84 -11.24
CA SER A 121 15.64 -5.50 -11.25
C SER A 121 14.64 -4.56 -11.91
N GLY A 122 14.34 -3.43 -11.28
CA GLY A 122 13.14 -2.68 -11.64
C GLY A 122 11.89 -3.53 -11.45
N TRP A 123 10.85 -3.31 -12.26
CA TRP A 123 9.58 -4.03 -12.15
C TRP A 123 8.82 -4.07 -13.49
N PRO A 124 7.92 -5.05 -13.73
CA PRO A 124 7.77 -6.34 -13.04
C PRO A 124 8.90 -7.32 -13.37
N PHE A 125 8.75 -8.60 -13.00
CA PHE A 125 9.76 -9.63 -13.23
C PHE A 125 9.95 -9.92 -14.73
N GLY A 126 11.21 -9.84 -15.18
CA GLY A 126 11.57 -10.11 -16.56
C GLY A 126 13.06 -9.98 -16.82
N GLY A 127 13.44 -10.10 -18.10
CA GLY A 127 14.83 -10.02 -18.54
C GLY A 127 15.06 -10.56 -19.94
N ARG A 128 16.27 -10.33 -20.48
CA ARG A 128 16.65 -10.70 -21.86
C ARG A 128 16.81 -12.20 -22.09
N PHE A 129 16.73 -12.98 -21.01
CA PHE A 129 16.91 -14.42 -21.01
C PHE A 129 15.59 -15.20 -21.16
N LEU A 130 14.46 -14.50 -21.30
CA LEU A 130 13.17 -15.14 -21.51
C LEU A 130 13.04 -15.60 -22.96
N GLU A 131 12.57 -16.82 -23.14
CA GLU A 131 12.14 -17.34 -24.43
C GLU A 131 10.74 -16.82 -24.77
N GLU A 132 10.35 -16.88 -26.04
CA GLU A 132 9.09 -16.29 -26.53
C GLU A 132 7.86 -16.82 -25.79
N GLU A 133 7.81 -18.12 -25.51
CA GLU A 133 6.69 -18.79 -24.83
C GLU A 133 6.62 -18.47 -23.31
N GLU A 134 7.67 -17.87 -22.75
CA GLU A 134 7.76 -17.45 -21.35
C GLU A 134 7.32 -16.00 -21.15
N ILE A 135 7.01 -15.26 -22.22
CA ILE A 135 6.64 -13.84 -22.18
C ILE A 135 5.14 -13.69 -21.92
N MET A 136 4.77 -12.70 -21.10
CA MET A 136 3.36 -12.43 -20.80
C MET A 136 2.53 -12.11 -22.04
N GLN A 137 1.26 -12.49 -21.97
CA GLN A 137 0.31 -12.35 -23.07
C GLN A 137 -0.91 -11.49 -22.67
N ARG A 138 -1.60 -10.94 -23.65
CA ARG A 138 -2.92 -10.31 -23.46
C ARG A 138 -3.83 -10.55 -24.65
N LEU A 139 -5.09 -10.83 -24.37
CA LEU A 139 -6.17 -10.66 -25.33
C LEU A 139 -6.56 -9.19 -25.43
N GLY A 140 -6.79 -8.75 -26.66
CA GLY A 140 -7.41 -7.47 -26.96
C GLY A 140 -8.45 -7.58 -28.06
N VAL A 141 -9.27 -6.54 -28.18
CA VAL A 141 -10.33 -6.44 -29.19
C VAL A 141 -10.15 -5.17 -30.02
N LYS A 142 -10.37 -5.26 -31.33
CA LYS A 142 -10.53 -4.12 -32.23
C LYS A 142 -11.92 -4.16 -32.85
N LYS A 143 -12.61 -3.01 -32.86
CA LYS A 143 -13.99 -2.87 -33.34
C LYS A 143 -14.06 -1.95 -34.55
N TYR A 144 -14.92 -2.31 -35.49
CA TYR A 144 -15.28 -1.49 -36.64
C TYR A 144 -16.80 -1.50 -36.80
N GLU A 145 -17.41 -0.31 -36.75
CA GLU A 145 -18.83 -0.15 -37.05
C GLU A 145 -19.06 -0.27 -38.55
N LEU A 146 -20.04 -1.08 -38.95
CA LEU A 146 -20.36 -1.36 -40.34
C LEU A 146 -21.83 -1.08 -40.61
N GLY A 147 -22.09 -0.37 -41.72
CA GLY A 147 -23.44 -0.08 -42.19
C GLY A 147 -24.02 -1.23 -43.02
N PRO A 148 -25.31 -1.12 -43.40
CA PRO A 148 -25.97 -2.13 -44.20
C PRO A 148 -25.31 -2.30 -45.58
N ASN A 149 -25.15 -3.55 -46.01
CA ASN A 149 -24.60 -3.95 -47.31
C ASN A 149 -23.15 -3.53 -47.59
N GLU A 150 -22.40 -3.11 -46.58
CA GLU A 150 -20.99 -2.76 -46.67
C GLU A 150 -20.11 -3.98 -47.05
N GLU A 151 -19.00 -3.71 -47.75
CA GLU A 151 -18.01 -4.73 -48.10
C GLU A 151 -16.81 -4.62 -47.15
N ILE A 152 -16.55 -5.69 -46.41
CA ILE A 152 -15.33 -5.88 -45.62
C ILE A 152 -14.25 -6.34 -46.59
N ASN A 153 -13.20 -5.53 -46.71
CA ASN A 153 -11.95 -5.87 -47.40
C ASN A 153 -10.79 -5.38 -46.53
N VAL A 154 -10.29 -6.28 -45.69
CA VAL A 154 -9.35 -5.93 -44.62
C VAL A 154 -8.14 -6.84 -44.66
N GLU A 155 -6.95 -6.24 -44.72
CA GLU A 155 -5.68 -6.93 -44.51
C GLU A 155 -5.40 -7.05 -43.01
N MET A 156 -5.18 -8.27 -42.51
CA MET A 156 -4.98 -8.52 -41.08
C MET A 156 -3.73 -7.83 -40.53
N ALA A 157 -2.66 -7.73 -41.32
CA ALA A 157 -1.44 -7.03 -40.92
C ALA A 157 -1.70 -5.53 -40.67
N GLU A 158 -2.60 -4.92 -41.44
CA GLU A 158 -3.02 -3.53 -41.23
C GLU A 158 -4.03 -3.42 -40.07
N ALA A 159 -5.03 -4.30 -40.04
CA ALA A 159 -6.07 -4.30 -39.01
C ALA A 159 -5.50 -4.50 -37.61
N LEU A 160 -4.51 -5.37 -37.46
CA LEU A 160 -3.89 -5.69 -36.17
C LEU A 160 -2.71 -4.78 -35.83
N LYS A 161 -2.32 -3.85 -36.71
CA LYS A 161 -1.25 -2.88 -36.45
C LYS A 161 -1.58 -1.97 -35.27
N PHE A 162 -0.64 -1.82 -34.34
CA PHE A 162 -0.75 -0.87 -33.23
C PHE A 162 -0.09 0.47 -33.59
N GLU A 163 -0.78 1.58 -33.33
CA GLU A 163 -0.17 2.90 -33.36
C GLU A 163 0.77 3.05 -32.15
N THR A 164 1.97 3.54 -32.40
CA THR A 164 2.97 3.78 -31.36
C THR A 164 2.56 4.96 -30.47
N GLN A 165 1.75 4.69 -29.44
CA GLN A 165 1.42 5.70 -28.44
C GLN A 165 2.61 5.96 -27.52
N HIS A 166 3.16 7.16 -27.61
CA HIS A 166 4.15 7.67 -26.67
C HIS A 166 3.40 8.29 -25.48
N ALA A 167 3.49 7.68 -24.30
CA ALA A 167 3.14 8.41 -23.08
C ALA A 167 4.24 9.47 -22.82
N PRO A 168 3.89 10.77 -22.62
CA PRO A 168 4.89 11.78 -22.32
C PRO A 168 5.62 11.44 -21.00
N GLY A 169 6.93 11.20 -21.09
CA GLY A 169 7.78 10.95 -19.91
C GLY A 169 8.05 9.47 -19.59
N SER A 170 7.47 8.52 -20.31
CA SER A 170 7.85 7.11 -20.17
C SER A 170 9.14 6.84 -20.95
N GLN A 171 10.22 6.47 -20.27
CA GLN A 171 11.36 5.79 -20.90
C GLN A 171 11.02 4.33 -21.21
N MET A 172 9.84 4.08 -21.77
CA MET A 172 9.49 2.77 -22.29
C MET A 172 10.32 2.54 -23.55
N THR A 173 11.33 1.68 -23.44
CA THR A 173 11.94 1.05 -24.61
C THR A 173 10.88 0.17 -25.25
N GLN A 174 10.30 0.64 -26.35
CA GLN A 174 9.35 -0.16 -27.14
C GLN A 174 10.05 -1.39 -27.70
N THR A 175 9.46 -2.55 -27.44
CA THR A 175 9.61 -3.76 -28.26
C THR A 175 8.53 -3.74 -29.32
N THR A 176 8.83 -4.21 -30.53
CA THR A 176 7.79 -4.56 -31.51
C THR A 176 6.96 -5.68 -30.91
N SER A 177 5.66 -5.46 -30.67
CA SER A 177 4.79 -6.52 -30.16
C SER A 177 4.43 -7.49 -31.28
N ASP A 178 4.28 -8.74 -30.89
CA ASP A 178 3.85 -9.84 -31.75
C ASP A 178 2.36 -10.10 -31.50
N VAL A 179 1.63 -10.42 -32.57
CA VAL A 179 0.16 -10.44 -32.56
C VAL A 179 -0.37 -11.62 -33.37
N GLU A 180 -1.32 -12.34 -32.80
CA GLU A 180 -2.04 -13.43 -33.43
C GLU A 180 -3.54 -13.16 -33.44
N LEU A 181 -4.20 -13.37 -34.59
CA LEU A 181 -5.66 -13.33 -34.68
C LEU A 181 -6.26 -14.57 -34.02
N ILE A 182 -7.09 -14.38 -32.99
CA ILE A 182 -7.83 -15.46 -32.34
C ILE A 182 -9.21 -15.64 -33.00
N ALA A 183 -9.91 -14.54 -33.25
CA ALA A 183 -11.23 -14.60 -33.88
C ALA A 183 -11.59 -13.34 -34.66
N ALA A 184 -12.30 -13.51 -35.77
CA ALA A 184 -13.05 -12.47 -36.45
C ALA A 184 -14.55 -12.74 -36.26
N ARG A 185 -15.28 -11.79 -35.69
CA ARG A 185 -16.70 -11.91 -35.34
C ARG A 185 -17.47 -10.75 -35.93
N LEU A 186 -18.63 -11.03 -36.52
CA LEU A 186 -19.55 -10.01 -36.99
C LEU A 186 -20.79 -10.05 -36.09
N ILE A 187 -21.01 -8.95 -35.37
CA ILE A 187 -22.01 -8.86 -34.30
C ILE A 187 -23.12 -7.90 -34.74
N PRO A 188 -24.38 -8.35 -34.91
CA PRO A 188 -25.52 -7.46 -35.13
C PRO A 188 -25.65 -6.38 -34.05
N VAL A 189 -25.99 -5.15 -34.45
CA VAL A 189 -26.41 -4.10 -33.50
C VAL A 189 -27.78 -4.46 -32.92
N GLY A 190 -27.94 -4.42 -31.60
CA GLY A 190 -29.17 -4.86 -30.92
C GLY A 190 -29.25 -6.37 -30.74
N LEU A 191 -28.11 -7.00 -30.42
CA LEU A 191 -27.96 -8.45 -30.27
C LEU A 191 -28.84 -9.01 -29.14
N ASN A 192 -29.62 -10.06 -29.40
CA ASN A 192 -30.44 -10.71 -28.37
C ASN A 192 -29.84 -12.03 -27.88
N SER A 193 -29.19 -12.79 -28.78
CA SER A 193 -28.51 -14.04 -28.46
C SER A 193 -27.15 -14.14 -29.15
N LEU A 194 -26.20 -14.84 -28.51
CA LEU A 194 -24.90 -15.14 -29.11
C LEU A 194 -25.01 -16.01 -30.38
N ASP A 195 -26.11 -16.73 -30.59
CA ASP A 195 -26.36 -17.51 -31.80
C ASP A 195 -26.47 -16.63 -33.06
N GLU A 196 -26.74 -15.34 -32.91
CA GLU A 196 -26.81 -14.37 -34.01
C GLU A 196 -25.41 -13.87 -34.44
N VAL A 197 -24.37 -14.17 -33.65
CA VAL A 197 -22.99 -13.77 -33.95
C VAL A 197 -22.43 -14.63 -35.09
N ILE A 198 -21.91 -13.98 -36.13
CA ILE A 198 -21.36 -14.68 -37.29
C ILE A 198 -19.84 -14.83 -37.13
N ASP A 199 -19.36 -16.08 -37.16
CA ASP A 199 -17.94 -16.40 -37.18
C ASP A 199 -17.34 -16.17 -38.58
N LEU A 200 -16.51 -15.13 -38.71
CA LEU A 200 -15.79 -14.82 -39.95
C LEU A 200 -14.35 -15.38 -39.96
N SER A 201 -13.87 -15.99 -38.87
CA SER A 201 -12.51 -16.52 -38.78
C SER A 201 -12.18 -17.50 -39.92
N PRO A 202 -13.06 -18.45 -40.32
CA PRO A 202 -12.79 -19.35 -41.44
C PRO A 202 -12.64 -18.68 -42.81
N LEU A 203 -13.04 -17.41 -42.93
CA LEU A 203 -12.97 -16.64 -44.17
C LEU A 203 -11.66 -15.85 -44.30
N VAL A 204 -10.86 -15.78 -43.24
CA VAL A 204 -9.52 -15.17 -43.29
C VAL A 204 -8.59 -16.12 -44.05
N LYS A 205 -8.12 -15.69 -45.22
CA LYS A 205 -7.20 -16.46 -46.08
C LYS A 205 -6.07 -15.58 -46.56
N ASP A 206 -4.84 -16.09 -46.50
CA ASP A 206 -3.64 -15.35 -46.89
C ASP A 206 -3.54 -13.95 -46.25
N GLY A 207 -3.97 -13.83 -44.99
CA GLY A 207 -3.98 -12.57 -44.25
C GLY A 207 -5.06 -11.57 -44.69
N GLN A 208 -6.07 -11.98 -45.45
CA GLN A 208 -7.13 -11.11 -45.97
C GLN A 208 -8.51 -11.61 -45.52
N LEU A 209 -9.37 -10.69 -45.09
CA LEU A 209 -10.79 -10.93 -44.83
C LEU A 209 -11.64 -10.22 -45.87
N ASN A 210 -12.41 -11.00 -46.65
CA ASN A 210 -13.35 -10.50 -47.63
C ASN A 210 -14.75 -11.01 -47.33
N TYR A 211 -15.69 -10.11 -47.03
CA TYR A 211 -17.07 -10.46 -46.70
C TYR A 211 -18.02 -9.31 -47.00
N ARG A 212 -19.25 -9.60 -47.42
CA ARG A 212 -20.30 -8.58 -47.60
C ARG A 212 -21.33 -8.71 -46.50
N VAL A 213 -21.52 -7.65 -45.71
CA VAL A 213 -22.47 -7.67 -44.60
C VAL A 213 -23.91 -7.60 -45.09
N GLY A 214 -24.84 -8.06 -44.25
CA GLY A 214 -26.29 -8.07 -44.54
C GLY A 214 -26.93 -6.68 -44.54
N ASP A 215 -28.26 -6.63 -44.47
CA ASP A 215 -29.08 -5.42 -44.59
C ASP A 215 -29.30 -4.65 -43.27
N GLN A 216 -28.58 -5.00 -42.21
CA GLN A 216 -28.59 -4.33 -40.91
C GLN A 216 -27.20 -3.79 -40.55
N ASN A 217 -27.10 -3.05 -39.44
CA ASN A 217 -25.83 -2.56 -38.90
C ASN A 217 -25.12 -3.69 -38.14
N TYR A 218 -23.79 -3.70 -38.21
CA TYR A 218 -22.95 -4.66 -37.52
C TYR A 218 -21.75 -3.99 -36.84
N VAL A 219 -21.18 -4.68 -35.87
CA VAL A 219 -19.84 -4.41 -35.36
C VAL A 219 -18.95 -5.59 -35.76
N LEU A 220 -17.94 -5.33 -36.58
CA LEU A 220 -16.86 -6.28 -36.85
C LEU A 220 -15.85 -6.21 -35.72
N VAL A 221 -15.57 -7.35 -35.10
CA VAL A 221 -14.64 -7.49 -33.99
C VAL A 221 -13.52 -8.44 -34.36
N PHE A 222 -12.28 -7.97 -34.23
CA PHE A 222 -11.11 -8.84 -34.19
C PHE A 222 -10.67 -9.03 -32.75
N LEU A 223 -10.76 -10.26 -32.27
CA LEU A 223 -10.12 -10.71 -31.04
C LEU A 223 -8.72 -11.21 -31.41
N TYR A 224 -7.70 -10.71 -30.72
CA TYR A 224 -6.31 -11.08 -30.96
C TYR A 224 -5.61 -11.35 -29.64
N ASN A 225 -4.54 -12.14 -29.71
CA ASN A 225 -3.56 -12.33 -28.65
C ASN A 225 -2.31 -11.51 -29.00
N GLU A 226 -1.72 -10.85 -28.00
CA GLU A 226 -0.52 -10.03 -28.15
C GLU A 226 0.48 -10.39 -27.05
N TRP A 227 1.75 -10.56 -27.42
CA TRP A 227 2.86 -10.78 -26.50
C TRP A 227 4.02 -9.83 -26.81
N ASN A 228 5.01 -9.79 -25.91
CA ASN A 228 6.18 -8.92 -26.02
C ASN A 228 5.83 -7.41 -26.17
N PHE A 229 4.68 -6.99 -25.63
CA PHE A 229 4.18 -5.62 -25.73
C PHE A 229 4.74 -4.67 -24.67
N LYS A 230 5.54 -5.19 -23.72
CA LYS A 230 6.15 -4.41 -22.65
C LYS A 230 7.44 -5.08 -22.16
N SER A 231 8.40 -4.26 -21.78
CA SER A 231 9.65 -4.66 -21.13
C SER A 231 9.67 -4.20 -19.66
N VAL A 232 10.55 -4.80 -18.87
CA VAL A 232 10.80 -4.42 -17.48
C VAL A 232 11.12 -2.94 -17.38
N HIS A 233 10.43 -2.22 -16.51
CA HIS A 233 10.70 -0.82 -16.25
C HIS A 233 12.03 -0.68 -15.54
N HIS A 234 12.91 0.14 -16.11
CA HIS A 234 14.21 0.43 -15.52
C HIS A 234 15.02 -0.82 -15.17
N GLY A 235 14.91 -1.90 -15.96
CA GLY A 235 15.77 -3.06 -15.80
C GLY A 235 17.25 -2.68 -15.89
N SER A 236 18.06 -3.18 -14.95
CA SER A 236 19.51 -3.12 -15.02
C SER A 236 20.06 -4.15 -16.02
N PRO A 237 21.36 -4.12 -16.38
CA PRO A 237 21.92 -5.03 -17.38
C PRO A 237 21.57 -6.51 -17.13
N GLY A 238 20.98 -7.15 -18.14
CA GLY A 238 20.53 -8.55 -18.10
C GLY A 238 19.03 -8.69 -17.80
N ALA A 239 18.50 -7.86 -16.92
CA ALA A 239 17.08 -7.80 -16.58
C ALA A 239 16.29 -6.78 -17.45
N ASP A 240 16.98 -6.06 -18.33
CA ASP A 240 16.44 -5.09 -19.28
C ASP A 240 15.88 -5.75 -20.56
N GLY A 241 14.82 -6.54 -20.39
CA GLY A 241 14.14 -7.27 -21.47
C GLY A 241 12.63 -7.43 -21.24
N PRO A 242 11.98 -8.36 -21.96
CA PRO A 242 10.55 -8.66 -21.83
C PRO A 242 10.13 -9.05 -20.41
N ILE A 243 8.83 -8.96 -20.12
CA ILE A 243 8.24 -9.38 -18.84
C ILE A 243 7.75 -10.82 -18.94
N MET A 244 8.02 -11.62 -17.92
CA MET A 244 7.62 -13.03 -17.89
C MET A 244 6.11 -13.20 -17.75
N ASP A 245 5.57 -14.34 -18.19
CA ASP A 245 4.18 -14.71 -17.95
C ASP A 245 3.95 -15.09 -16.48
N HIS A 246 3.28 -14.21 -15.75
CA HIS A 246 2.97 -14.41 -14.32
C HIS A 246 1.83 -15.43 -14.11
N TYR A 247 1.14 -15.85 -15.17
CA TYR A 247 0.09 -16.87 -15.10
C TYR A 247 0.63 -18.29 -15.36
N LYS A 248 1.95 -18.45 -15.55
CA LYS A 248 2.62 -19.75 -15.73
C LYS A 248 3.51 -20.05 -14.53
N GLN A 249 3.06 -20.96 -13.66
CA GLN A 249 3.73 -21.26 -12.39
C GLN A 249 5.19 -21.75 -12.60
N GLU A 250 5.41 -22.56 -13.63
CA GLU A 250 6.73 -23.07 -14.01
C GLU A 250 7.69 -21.95 -14.47
N VAL A 251 7.17 -20.93 -15.15
CA VAL A 251 7.95 -19.75 -15.57
C VAL A 251 8.29 -18.89 -14.36
N VAL A 252 7.32 -18.65 -13.48
CA VAL A 252 7.53 -17.95 -12.19
C VAL A 252 8.63 -18.66 -11.39
N ARG A 253 8.53 -19.98 -11.22
CA ARG A 253 9.53 -20.77 -10.49
C ARG A 253 10.91 -20.68 -11.14
N ALA A 254 11.00 -20.85 -12.45
CA ALA A 254 12.26 -20.76 -13.18
C ALA A 254 12.90 -19.37 -13.05
N TYR A 255 12.10 -18.31 -13.03
CA TYR A 255 12.58 -16.94 -12.78
C TYR A 255 13.16 -16.80 -11.37
N LEU A 256 12.41 -17.22 -10.35
CA LEU A 256 12.83 -17.15 -8.95
C LEU A 256 14.11 -17.96 -8.68
N ASP A 257 14.25 -19.13 -9.30
CA ASP A 257 15.44 -19.98 -9.21
C ASP A 257 16.74 -19.30 -9.67
N ARG A 258 16.65 -18.20 -10.44
CA ARG A 258 17.83 -17.40 -10.80
C ARG A 258 18.47 -16.74 -9.58
N LEU A 259 17.71 -16.43 -8.53
CA LEU A 259 18.25 -15.87 -7.28
C LEU A 259 19.16 -16.85 -6.54
N LYS A 260 19.03 -18.17 -6.79
CA LYS A 260 19.97 -19.17 -6.28
C LYS A 260 21.39 -18.99 -6.84
N ALA A 261 21.59 -18.15 -7.85
CA ALA A 261 22.91 -17.71 -8.25
C ALA A 261 23.69 -17.10 -7.08
N ILE A 262 23.03 -16.38 -6.16
CA ILE A 262 23.69 -15.83 -4.97
C ILE A 262 24.37 -16.95 -4.19
N GLU A 263 23.65 -18.03 -3.89
CA GLU A 263 24.21 -19.17 -3.15
C GLU A 263 25.31 -19.89 -3.94
N ARG A 264 25.09 -20.13 -5.24
CA ARG A 264 26.06 -20.83 -6.09
C ARG A 264 27.38 -20.08 -6.24
N GLU A 265 27.33 -18.77 -6.44
CA GLU A 265 28.50 -17.93 -6.71
C GLU A 265 29.24 -17.55 -5.41
N THR A 266 28.50 -17.33 -4.31
CA THR A 266 29.09 -16.86 -3.04
C THR A 266 29.43 -17.98 -2.05
N GLY A 267 28.77 -19.14 -2.20
CA GLY A 267 28.83 -20.25 -1.26
C GLY A 267 28.06 -20.04 0.05
N VAL A 268 27.22 -18.99 0.15
CA VAL A 268 26.45 -18.64 1.35
C VAL A 268 24.96 -18.79 1.08
N PRO A 269 24.19 -19.49 1.94
CA PRO A 269 22.74 -19.60 1.78
C PRO A 269 22.04 -18.24 1.78
N LEU A 270 20.94 -18.13 1.03
CA LEU A 270 20.18 -16.89 0.91
C LEU A 270 19.70 -16.39 2.29
N SER A 271 19.22 -17.29 3.14
CA SER A 271 18.74 -16.99 4.50
C SER A 271 19.81 -16.46 5.46
N GLU A 272 21.10 -16.61 5.15
CA GLU A 272 22.18 -16.03 5.95
C GLU A 272 22.53 -14.59 5.53
N LEU A 273 22.09 -14.17 4.33
CA LEU A 273 22.37 -12.86 3.73
C LEU A 273 21.12 -11.96 3.73
N ILE A 274 19.98 -12.52 3.39
CA ILE A 274 18.74 -11.79 3.11
C ILE A 274 17.67 -12.20 4.12
N ARG A 275 16.99 -11.21 4.72
CA ARG A 275 15.83 -11.42 5.59
C ARG A 275 14.58 -11.68 4.76
N ALA A 276 14.28 -10.79 3.80
CA ALA A 276 13.10 -10.91 2.95
C ALA A 276 13.43 -10.69 1.47
N LEU A 277 12.74 -11.43 0.61
CA LEU A 277 12.65 -11.12 -0.81
C LEU A 277 11.42 -10.23 -1.04
N PHE A 278 11.60 -9.22 -1.87
CA PHE A 278 10.59 -8.21 -2.13
C PHE A 278 10.08 -8.27 -3.57
N CYS A 279 8.75 -8.28 -3.73
CA CYS A 279 8.09 -7.99 -4.99
C CYS A 279 7.39 -6.62 -4.91
N ASP A 280 7.76 -5.73 -5.83
CA ASP A 280 7.10 -4.43 -6.03
C ASP A 280 5.66 -4.61 -6.54
N SER A 281 4.92 -3.51 -6.58
CA SER A 281 3.59 -3.42 -7.16
C SER A 281 3.58 -3.90 -8.62
N ILE A 282 2.57 -4.70 -8.96
CA ILE A 282 2.59 -5.45 -10.22
C ILE A 282 2.06 -4.63 -11.39
N GLU A 283 2.93 -4.35 -12.36
CA GLU A 283 2.58 -3.55 -13.55
C GLU A 283 2.52 -4.36 -14.84
N LEU A 284 1.57 -5.29 -14.99
CA LEU A 284 1.54 -6.20 -16.15
C LEU A 284 1.01 -5.59 -17.46
N GLY A 285 0.75 -4.28 -17.52
CA GLY A 285 0.39 -3.60 -18.76
C GLY A 285 -0.89 -4.11 -19.43
N GLY A 286 -1.82 -4.65 -18.63
CA GLY A 286 -3.09 -5.21 -19.11
C GLY A 286 -3.04 -6.69 -19.51
N SER A 287 -1.97 -7.41 -19.15
CA SER A 287 -1.92 -8.87 -19.31
C SER A 287 -3.12 -9.55 -18.64
N ASN A 288 -3.84 -10.36 -19.42
CA ASN A 288 -5.12 -10.96 -19.04
C ASN A 288 -5.31 -12.37 -19.63
N TRP A 289 -4.24 -13.01 -20.11
CA TRP A 289 -4.31 -14.28 -20.81
C TRP A 289 -3.03 -15.10 -20.69
N THR A 290 -3.17 -16.41 -20.85
CA THR A 290 -2.09 -17.38 -21.03
C THR A 290 -2.66 -18.62 -21.76
N ASP A 291 -1.79 -19.48 -22.29
CA ASP A 291 -2.14 -20.54 -23.25
C ASP A 291 -3.23 -21.50 -22.74
N ASP A 292 -3.22 -21.83 -21.45
CA ASP A 292 -4.15 -22.78 -20.84
C ASP A 292 -5.39 -22.12 -20.20
N MET A 293 -5.52 -20.79 -20.28
CA MET A 293 -6.56 -20.02 -19.58
C MET A 293 -7.98 -20.49 -19.94
N ALA A 294 -8.27 -20.78 -21.21
CA ALA A 294 -9.58 -21.28 -21.63
C ALA A 294 -9.92 -22.65 -21.01
N SER A 295 -8.91 -23.54 -20.85
CA SER A 295 -9.11 -24.83 -20.20
C SER A 295 -9.31 -24.69 -18.69
N VAL A 296 -8.51 -23.85 -18.04
CA VAL A 296 -8.61 -23.56 -16.61
C VAL A 296 -9.96 -22.91 -16.29
N PHE A 297 -10.42 -21.98 -17.12
CA PHE A 297 -11.73 -21.38 -16.99
C PHE A 297 -12.83 -22.44 -17.04
N ARG A 298 -12.80 -23.32 -18.05
CA ARG A 298 -13.81 -24.38 -18.21
C ARG A 298 -13.82 -25.35 -17.03
N GLU A 299 -12.65 -25.66 -16.48
CA GLU A 299 -12.53 -26.51 -15.28
C GLU A 299 -13.16 -25.83 -14.05
N ARG A 300 -12.88 -24.54 -13.83
CA ARG A 300 -13.36 -23.79 -12.65
C ARG A 300 -14.83 -23.39 -12.74
N LYS A 301 -15.33 -23.08 -13.93
CA LYS A 301 -16.68 -22.52 -14.16
C LYS A 301 -17.66 -23.48 -14.82
N GLY A 302 -17.19 -24.56 -15.44
CA GLY A 302 -18.05 -25.58 -16.05
C GLY A 302 -18.64 -25.21 -17.41
N TYR A 303 -18.24 -24.09 -18.02
CA TYR A 303 -18.64 -23.68 -19.38
C TYR A 303 -17.48 -23.07 -20.17
N ASP A 304 -17.67 -22.91 -21.48
CA ASP A 304 -16.64 -22.41 -22.39
C ASP A 304 -16.65 -20.88 -22.49
N ILE A 305 -15.51 -20.23 -22.22
CA ILE A 305 -15.38 -18.76 -22.29
C ILE A 305 -15.25 -18.26 -23.72
N THR A 306 -14.77 -19.09 -24.65
CA THR A 306 -14.37 -18.65 -26.00
C THR A 306 -15.45 -17.87 -26.77
N PRO A 307 -16.75 -18.25 -26.75
CA PRO A 307 -17.81 -17.46 -27.42
C PRO A 307 -17.99 -16.04 -26.84
N TYR A 308 -17.63 -15.85 -25.57
CA TYR A 308 -17.86 -14.61 -24.83
C TYR A 308 -16.67 -13.65 -24.86
N LEU A 309 -15.46 -14.12 -25.18
CA LEU A 309 -14.23 -13.30 -25.20
C LEU A 309 -14.34 -11.98 -25.98
N PRO A 310 -15.03 -11.90 -27.15
CA PRO A 310 -15.22 -10.63 -27.84
C PRO A 310 -15.95 -9.57 -27.00
N PHE A 311 -16.79 -10.00 -26.06
CA PHE A 311 -17.64 -9.14 -25.24
C PHE A 311 -17.01 -8.79 -23.88
N VAL A 312 -16.31 -9.74 -23.26
CA VAL A 312 -15.86 -9.59 -21.86
C VAL A 312 -14.43 -9.10 -21.69
N VAL A 313 -13.59 -9.17 -22.73
CA VAL A 313 -12.23 -8.63 -22.69
C VAL A 313 -12.30 -7.10 -22.74
N GLN A 314 -11.94 -6.44 -21.64
CA GLN A 314 -11.97 -4.97 -21.52
C GLN A 314 -10.64 -4.33 -21.99
N PRO A 315 -10.64 -3.48 -23.03
CA PRO A 315 -9.49 -2.66 -23.40
C PRO A 315 -9.07 -1.72 -22.27
N HIS A 316 -7.79 -1.35 -22.29
CA HIS A 316 -7.29 -0.34 -21.36
C HIS A 316 -8.00 1.01 -21.60
N ASN A 317 -8.54 1.61 -20.54
CA ASN A 317 -9.18 2.95 -20.50
C ASN A 317 -10.53 3.11 -21.22
N GLN A 318 -11.09 2.08 -21.84
CA GLN A 318 -12.40 2.17 -22.48
C GLN A 318 -13.22 0.90 -22.22
N PRO A 319 -14.44 1.02 -21.70
CA PRO A 319 -15.30 -0.13 -21.53
C PRO A 319 -15.70 -0.73 -22.89
N ASN A 320 -15.61 -2.05 -22.98
CA ASN A 320 -16.00 -2.85 -24.12
C ASN A 320 -17.53 -3.05 -24.11
N THR A 321 -18.28 -2.13 -24.70
CA THR A 321 -19.76 -2.17 -24.68
C THR A 321 -20.37 -2.56 -26.03
N TYR A 322 -21.58 -3.13 -25.98
CA TYR A 322 -22.38 -3.53 -27.14
C TYR A 322 -23.85 -3.20 -26.89
N GLU A 323 -24.57 -2.84 -27.95
CA GLU A 323 -26.04 -2.73 -27.90
C GLU A 323 -26.65 -4.14 -27.91
N THR A 324 -27.29 -4.51 -26.80
CA THR A 324 -27.86 -5.85 -26.58
C THR A 324 -29.21 -5.78 -25.89
N SER A 325 -29.93 -6.90 -25.79
CA SER A 325 -31.07 -7.04 -24.88
C SER A 325 -30.63 -6.94 -23.41
N GLU A 326 -31.52 -6.54 -22.51
CA GLU A 326 -31.21 -6.43 -21.07
C GLU A 326 -30.77 -7.78 -20.48
N GLU A 327 -31.40 -8.89 -20.91
CA GLU A 327 -31.05 -10.25 -20.47
C GLU A 327 -29.64 -10.66 -20.91
N LEU A 328 -29.27 -10.35 -22.17
CA LEU A 328 -27.93 -10.66 -22.65
C LEU A 328 -26.88 -9.78 -21.97
N ALA A 329 -27.18 -8.50 -21.73
CA ALA A 329 -26.29 -7.60 -21.01
C ALA A 329 -25.98 -8.12 -19.59
N ASP A 330 -27.00 -8.57 -18.83
CA ASP A 330 -26.80 -9.15 -17.50
C ASP A 330 -25.95 -10.42 -17.54
N ASN A 331 -26.24 -11.33 -18.48
CA ASN A 331 -25.43 -12.54 -18.68
C ASN A 331 -23.98 -12.23 -19.05
N LEU A 332 -23.72 -11.23 -19.90
CA LEU A 332 -22.37 -10.82 -20.27
C LEU A 332 -21.61 -10.22 -19.08
N HIS A 333 -22.26 -9.43 -18.21
CA HIS A 333 -21.64 -8.94 -16.98
C HIS A 333 -21.27 -10.09 -16.04
N ARG A 334 -22.12 -11.11 -15.90
CA ARG A 334 -21.82 -12.31 -15.09
C ARG A 334 -20.64 -13.09 -15.64
N VAL A 335 -20.59 -13.29 -16.95
CA VAL A 335 -19.46 -13.98 -17.60
C VAL A 335 -18.17 -13.15 -17.46
N GLN A 336 -18.26 -11.83 -17.55
CA GLN A 336 -17.11 -10.95 -17.33
C GLN A 336 -16.57 -11.06 -15.91
N TYR A 337 -17.45 -11.07 -14.91
CA TYR A 337 -17.06 -11.34 -13.53
C TYR A 337 -16.37 -12.70 -13.40
N ASP A 338 -16.98 -13.77 -13.92
CA ASP A 338 -16.41 -15.11 -13.87
C ASP A 338 -15.03 -15.17 -14.54
N PHE A 339 -14.82 -14.44 -15.65
CA PHE A 339 -13.53 -14.36 -16.34
C PHE A 339 -12.46 -13.68 -15.50
N TYR A 340 -12.75 -12.51 -14.95
CA TYR A 340 -11.77 -11.77 -14.15
C TYR A 340 -11.52 -12.39 -12.78
N GLN A 341 -12.51 -13.04 -12.18
CA GLN A 341 -12.30 -13.84 -10.99
C GLN A 341 -11.31 -14.98 -11.25
N VAL A 342 -11.52 -15.76 -12.32
CA VAL A 342 -10.57 -16.84 -12.70
C VAL A 342 -9.18 -16.28 -12.99
N LEU A 343 -9.09 -15.15 -13.71
CA LEU A 343 -7.81 -14.51 -14.00
C LEU A 343 -7.04 -14.16 -12.72
N ILE A 344 -7.72 -13.53 -11.75
CA ILE A 344 -7.12 -13.13 -10.47
C ILE A 344 -6.75 -14.36 -9.65
N ASP A 345 -7.63 -15.37 -9.57
CA ASP A 345 -7.31 -16.58 -8.82
C ASP A 345 -6.11 -17.32 -9.41
N VAL A 346 -5.99 -17.40 -10.75
CA VAL A 346 -4.84 -17.99 -11.43
C VAL A 346 -3.56 -17.21 -11.12
N PHE A 347 -3.61 -15.88 -11.09
CA PHE A 347 -2.46 -15.06 -10.69
C PHE A 347 -2.07 -15.32 -9.22
N LEU A 348 -3.04 -15.32 -8.31
CA LEU A 348 -2.78 -15.57 -6.89
C LEU A 348 -2.18 -16.96 -6.67
N ASP A 349 -2.71 -17.98 -7.34
CA ASP A 349 -2.25 -19.37 -7.21
C ASP A 349 -0.87 -19.59 -7.83
N ARG A 350 -0.65 -19.11 -9.07
CA ARG A 350 0.55 -19.44 -9.86
C ARG A 350 1.71 -18.46 -9.67
N PHE A 351 1.43 -17.25 -9.21
CA PHE A 351 2.47 -16.26 -8.92
C PHE A 351 2.58 -15.95 -7.42
N THR A 352 1.53 -15.45 -6.78
CA THR A 352 1.67 -14.92 -5.40
C THR A 352 1.97 -16.03 -4.40
N ARG A 353 1.29 -17.19 -4.49
CA ARG A 353 1.59 -18.35 -3.64
C ARG A 353 2.94 -18.98 -3.99
N GLU A 354 3.26 -19.13 -5.27
CA GLU A 354 4.57 -19.68 -5.69
C GLU A 354 5.74 -18.81 -5.19
N PHE A 355 5.57 -17.48 -5.16
CA PHE A 355 6.56 -16.57 -4.60
C PHE A 355 6.72 -16.76 -3.08
N GLN A 356 5.62 -16.88 -2.33
CA GLN A 356 5.64 -17.23 -0.91
C GLN A 356 6.31 -18.58 -0.65
N ASP A 357 5.99 -19.60 -1.45
CA ASP A 357 6.52 -20.95 -1.33
C ASP A 357 8.04 -20.96 -1.59
N PHE A 358 8.49 -20.26 -2.64
CA PHE A 358 9.92 -20.08 -2.90
C PHE A 358 10.63 -19.40 -1.72
N CYS A 359 10.06 -18.34 -1.15
CA CYS A 359 10.66 -17.67 0.01
C CYS A 359 10.79 -18.64 1.19
N THR A 360 9.71 -19.36 1.49
CA THR A 360 9.63 -20.34 2.59
C THR A 360 10.66 -21.45 2.43
N GLU A 361 10.79 -22.02 1.23
CA GLU A 361 11.75 -23.09 0.92
C GLU A 361 13.21 -22.67 1.08
N ASN A 362 13.52 -21.38 0.85
CA ASN A 362 14.87 -20.83 0.97
C ASN A 362 15.13 -20.14 2.33
N GLY A 363 14.17 -20.23 3.27
CA GLY A 363 14.31 -19.70 4.62
C GLY A 363 14.33 -18.17 4.72
N VAL A 364 13.69 -17.49 3.76
CA VAL A 364 13.54 -16.03 3.73
C VAL A 364 12.07 -15.64 3.79
N LEU A 365 11.77 -14.43 4.24
CA LEU A 365 10.41 -13.91 4.30
C LEU A 365 9.94 -13.43 2.91
N CYS A 366 8.66 -13.64 2.62
CA CYS A 366 8.01 -13.04 1.45
C CYS A 366 7.47 -11.66 1.80
N ARG A 367 7.94 -10.63 1.09
CA ARG A 367 7.37 -9.27 1.16
C ARG A 367 6.78 -8.86 -0.19
N TYR A 368 5.53 -8.38 -0.19
CA TYR A 368 4.84 -8.11 -1.44
C TYR A 368 3.87 -6.93 -1.36
N GLN A 369 3.96 -6.03 -2.35
CA GLN A 369 2.92 -5.03 -2.63
C GLN A 369 1.83 -5.63 -3.54
N ALA A 370 0.79 -6.18 -2.94
CA ALA A 370 -0.27 -6.90 -3.66
C ALA A 370 -1.27 -6.00 -4.42
N TYR A 371 -0.85 -4.86 -4.97
CA TYR A 371 -1.63 -4.03 -5.90
C TYR A 371 -0.85 -3.80 -7.19
N GLY A 372 -1.52 -3.24 -8.20
CA GLY A 372 -0.94 -3.11 -9.53
C GLY A 372 -1.61 -2.06 -10.41
N THR A 373 -1.03 -1.88 -11.60
CA THR A 373 -1.59 -1.04 -12.66
C THR A 373 -1.42 -1.70 -14.05
N PRO A 374 -2.42 -1.62 -14.95
CA PRO A 374 -3.71 -0.94 -14.79
C PRO A 374 -4.76 -1.73 -13.98
N TYR A 375 -4.45 -2.98 -13.62
CA TYR A 375 -5.39 -3.89 -12.95
C TYR A 375 -5.00 -4.17 -11.49
N TYR A 376 -6.02 -4.34 -10.63
CA TYR A 376 -5.86 -4.90 -9.29
C TYR A 376 -5.90 -6.42 -9.34
N MET A 377 -4.72 -7.03 -9.32
CA MET A 377 -4.55 -8.49 -9.31
C MET A 377 -4.73 -9.05 -7.90
N GLY A 378 -5.95 -8.94 -7.35
CA GLY A 378 -6.31 -9.44 -6.02
C GLY A 378 -5.79 -8.58 -4.88
N LEU A 379 -6.14 -7.29 -4.84
CA LEU A 379 -5.65 -6.33 -3.83
C LEU A 379 -5.79 -6.83 -2.38
N PHE A 380 -6.95 -7.35 -2.04
CA PHE A 380 -7.21 -7.80 -0.67
C PHE A 380 -6.73 -9.23 -0.44
N GLN A 381 -7.04 -10.14 -1.36
CA GLN A 381 -6.67 -11.56 -1.26
C GLN A 381 -5.14 -11.75 -1.31
N GLY A 382 -4.45 -11.00 -2.16
CA GLY A 382 -3.00 -11.06 -2.31
C GLY A 382 -2.25 -10.57 -1.07
N ASN A 383 -2.82 -9.65 -0.30
CA ASN A 383 -2.25 -9.20 0.98
C ASN A 383 -2.44 -10.22 2.13
N LEU A 384 -3.24 -11.29 1.95
CA LEU A 384 -3.33 -12.39 2.92
C LEU A 384 -2.19 -13.42 2.79
N ILE A 385 -1.47 -13.40 1.66
CA ILE A 385 -0.48 -14.43 1.31
C ILE A 385 0.91 -14.16 1.91
N PRO A 386 1.54 -12.97 1.72
CA PRO A 386 2.94 -12.75 2.10
C PRO A 386 3.15 -12.78 3.62
N ASP A 387 4.39 -13.05 4.04
CA ASP A 387 4.80 -12.90 5.43
C ASP A 387 4.80 -11.44 5.90
N ILE A 388 5.10 -10.54 4.96
CA ILE A 388 5.08 -9.08 5.15
C ILE A 388 4.25 -8.46 4.01
N PRO A 389 2.94 -8.22 4.21
CA PRO A 389 2.15 -7.41 3.30
C PRO A 389 2.72 -5.98 3.25
N GLU A 390 2.85 -5.41 2.05
CA GLU A 390 3.41 -4.08 1.86
C GLU A 390 2.46 -3.14 1.12
N SER A 391 2.43 -1.86 1.55
CA SER A 391 1.72 -0.76 0.91
C SER A 391 2.65 0.28 0.27
N ASN A 392 2.10 1.43 -0.17
CA ASN A 392 2.84 2.59 -0.67
C ASN A 392 2.16 3.91 -0.30
N ASN A 393 2.96 4.92 0.03
CA ASN A 393 2.57 6.32 0.24
C ASN A 393 3.46 7.30 -0.54
N TRP A 394 2.85 8.35 -1.13
CA TRP A 394 3.55 9.43 -1.81
C TRP A 394 3.37 10.78 -1.11
N ILE A 395 4.41 11.63 -1.15
CA ILE A 395 4.34 12.98 -0.55
C ILE A 395 3.75 14.03 -1.52
N TYR A 396 4.31 14.19 -2.73
CA TYR A 396 3.95 15.28 -3.67
C TYR A 396 3.26 14.78 -4.96
N SER A 397 2.36 13.81 -4.86
CA SER A 397 1.61 13.39 -6.04
C SER A 397 0.68 14.50 -6.54
N ARG A 398 1.19 15.32 -7.48
CA ARG A 398 0.52 16.32 -8.34
C ARG A 398 -0.42 17.39 -7.71
N ALA A 399 -0.61 17.45 -6.39
CA ALA A 399 -1.51 18.44 -5.77
C ALA A 399 -1.17 18.91 -4.34
N ARG A 400 -0.10 18.39 -3.71
CA ARG A 400 0.31 18.85 -2.36
C ARG A 400 1.37 19.93 -2.51
N ASP A 401 0.97 21.19 -2.33
CA ASP A 401 1.91 22.28 -2.06
C ASP A 401 1.69 22.72 -0.60
N GLU A 402 2.65 22.41 0.26
CA GLU A 402 2.61 22.78 1.68
C GLU A 402 2.68 24.30 1.90
N ALA A 403 3.08 25.08 0.88
CA ALA A 403 3.01 26.53 0.91
C ALA A 403 1.60 27.06 0.58
N GLU A 404 0.73 26.24 -0.03
CA GLU A 404 -0.64 26.62 -0.42
C GLU A 404 -1.71 25.96 0.46
N SER A 405 -1.41 24.88 1.19
CA SER A 405 -2.35 24.19 2.07
C SER A 405 -1.72 23.68 3.37
N GLU A 406 -2.28 24.11 4.51
CA GLU A 406 -1.85 23.70 5.86
C GLU A 406 -2.46 22.36 6.31
N ALA A 407 -3.54 21.92 5.64
CA ALA A 407 -4.25 20.69 5.97
C ALA A 407 -3.71 19.49 5.17
N TYR A 408 -3.75 18.30 5.77
CA TYR A 408 -3.53 17.08 5.01
C TYR A 408 -4.69 16.88 4.02
N SER A 409 -4.38 16.69 2.73
CA SER A 409 -5.37 16.46 1.67
C SER A 409 -5.08 15.15 0.93
N TRP A 410 -6.12 14.32 0.84
CA TRP A 410 -6.07 13.03 0.16
C TRP A 410 -6.00 13.18 -1.36
N ASN A 411 -5.13 12.41 -2.03
CA ASN A 411 -5.12 12.31 -3.49
C ASN A 411 -5.92 11.08 -3.95
N GLN A 412 -7.15 11.34 -4.44
CA GLN A 412 -8.05 10.29 -4.94
C GLN A 412 -7.48 9.50 -6.12
N GLY A 413 -6.68 10.14 -6.97
CA GLY A 413 -6.12 9.53 -8.18
C GLY A 413 -5.13 8.40 -7.93
N HIS A 414 -4.62 8.28 -6.70
CA HIS A 414 -3.66 7.23 -6.33
C HIS A 414 -4.15 6.33 -5.20
N GLY A 415 -4.94 6.79 -4.22
CA GLY A 415 -5.60 5.88 -3.26
C GLY A 415 -4.69 5.25 -2.21
N TYR A 416 -3.59 5.92 -1.82
CA TYR A 416 -2.56 5.40 -0.88
C TYR A 416 -3.12 4.77 0.40
N MET A 417 -4.08 5.44 1.03
CA MET A 417 -4.64 4.94 2.30
C MET A 417 -5.49 3.69 2.13
N LEU A 418 -6.08 3.48 0.95
CA LEU A 418 -6.80 2.25 0.64
C LEU A 418 -5.82 1.08 0.46
N TRP A 419 -4.62 1.33 -0.08
CA TRP A 419 -3.55 0.32 -0.11
C TRP A 419 -3.05 0.01 1.30
N ASN A 420 -2.88 1.04 2.14
CA ASN A 420 -2.49 0.82 3.54
C ASN A 420 -3.53 -0.03 4.24
N LYS A 421 -4.83 0.28 4.07
CA LYS A 421 -5.93 -0.49 4.64
C LYS A 421 -6.00 -1.91 4.09
N ALA A 422 -5.73 -2.15 2.81
CA ALA A 422 -5.69 -3.50 2.26
C ALA A 422 -4.52 -4.32 2.82
N ALA A 423 -3.32 -3.74 2.92
CA ALA A 423 -2.14 -4.40 3.47
C ALA A 423 -2.30 -4.68 4.97
N SER A 424 -2.75 -3.69 5.75
CA SER A 424 -2.96 -3.85 7.20
C SER A 424 -4.10 -4.82 7.49
N THR A 425 -5.21 -4.78 6.75
CA THR A 425 -6.28 -5.80 6.88
C THR A 425 -5.73 -7.20 6.64
N GLY A 426 -4.92 -7.38 5.58
CA GLY A 426 -4.28 -8.66 5.29
C GLY A 426 -3.45 -9.18 6.46
N ALA A 427 -2.61 -8.30 7.03
CA ALA A 427 -1.78 -8.62 8.19
C ALA A 427 -2.60 -8.89 9.45
N HIS A 428 -3.60 -8.06 9.75
CA HIS A 428 -4.48 -8.19 10.92
C HIS A 428 -5.22 -9.53 10.91
N ILE A 429 -5.88 -9.88 9.79
CA ILE A 429 -6.62 -11.14 9.66
C ILE A 429 -5.69 -12.34 9.82
N THR A 430 -4.48 -12.28 9.25
CA THR A 430 -3.54 -13.41 9.25
C THR A 430 -2.57 -13.42 10.44
N GLY A 431 -2.65 -12.43 11.34
CA GLY A 431 -1.79 -12.33 12.52
C GLY A 431 -0.33 -12.04 12.16
N ARG A 432 -0.07 -11.32 11.07
CA ARG A 432 1.30 -10.94 10.67
C ARG A 432 1.78 -9.80 11.55
N LYS A 433 2.96 -10.01 12.12
CA LYS A 433 3.64 -9.05 12.99
C LYS A 433 4.00 -7.74 12.28
N ILE A 434 4.41 -7.82 11.01
CA ILE A 434 4.96 -6.69 10.26
C ILE A 434 4.07 -6.42 9.04
N THR A 435 3.63 -5.17 8.91
CA THR A 435 2.99 -4.60 7.73
C THR A 435 3.83 -3.41 7.28
N SER A 436 4.45 -3.52 6.11
CA SER A 436 5.38 -2.49 5.65
C SER A 436 4.73 -1.51 4.67
N CYS A 437 5.44 -0.41 4.40
CA CYS A 437 5.04 0.56 3.40
C CYS A 437 6.27 1.13 2.70
N GLU A 438 6.26 1.10 1.37
CA GLU A 438 7.08 1.99 0.56
C GLU A 438 6.64 3.43 0.84
N ALA A 439 7.41 4.11 1.67
CA ALA A 439 7.01 5.39 2.21
C ALA A 439 7.73 6.54 1.52
N MET A 440 7.01 7.63 1.31
CA MET A 440 7.54 8.93 0.92
C MET A 440 8.00 9.03 -0.53
N THR A 441 7.40 8.24 -1.41
CA THR A 441 7.68 8.28 -2.84
C THR A 441 7.45 9.67 -3.40
N ASN A 442 8.47 10.19 -4.08
CA ASN A 442 8.47 11.56 -4.55
C ASN A 442 9.12 11.69 -5.93
N VAL A 443 8.31 12.04 -6.93
CA VAL A 443 8.77 12.24 -8.32
C VAL A 443 8.84 13.72 -8.74
N GLN A 444 8.50 14.66 -7.85
CA GLN A 444 8.48 16.11 -8.13
C GLN A 444 8.87 16.93 -6.90
N GLY A 445 9.70 17.96 -7.06
CA GLY A 445 10.12 18.76 -5.91
C GLY A 445 10.98 17.96 -4.91
N VAL A 446 11.86 17.11 -5.42
CA VAL A 446 12.73 16.19 -4.65
C VAL A 446 13.46 16.89 -3.48
N PHE A 447 13.90 18.14 -3.67
CA PHE A 447 14.61 18.94 -2.68
C PHE A 447 13.71 19.83 -1.78
N ARG A 448 12.38 19.68 -1.85
CA ARG A 448 11.43 20.48 -1.04
C ARG A 448 10.99 19.81 0.25
N THR A 449 11.19 18.50 0.36
CA THR A 449 10.70 17.69 1.50
C THR A 449 11.34 18.11 2.82
N SER A 450 10.53 18.29 3.86
CA SER A 450 10.97 18.56 5.23
C SER A 450 10.77 17.36 6.16
N LEU A 451 11.44 17.32 7.32
CA LEU A 451 11.19 16.28 8.34
C LEU A 451 9.77 16.36 8.92
N GLU A 452 9.15 17.55 8.94
CA GLU A 452 7.75 17.71 9.36
C GLU A 452 6.79 17.04 8.37
N THR A 453 7.05 17.19 7.06
CA THR A 453 6.29 16.51 6.01
C THR A 453 6.39 15.00 6.15
N ILE A 454 7.61 14.50 6.42
CA ILE A 454 7.87 13.07 6.62
C ILE A 454 7.09 12.59 7.85
N LYS A 455 7.20 13.29 8.99
CA LYS A 455 6.46 12.96 10.21
C LYS A 455 4.95 12.95 9.99
N GLN A 456 4.39 14.01 9.40
CA GLN A 456 2.94 14.13 9.13
C GLN A 456 2.43 12.98 8.27
N SER A 457 3.20 12.58 7.25
CA SER A 457 2.80 11.51 6.33
C SER A 457 2.96 10.13 6.96
N ASP A 458 3.98 9.93 7.79
CA ASP A 458 4.30 8.67 8.46
C ASP A 458 3.33 8.38 9.61
N ASP A 459 2.91 9.39 10.37
CA ASP A 459 1.88 9.24 11.41
C ASP A 459 0.57 8.71 10.81
N MET A 460 0.22 9.11 9.59
CA MET A 460 -0.95 8.57 8.87
C MET A 460 -0.75 7.13 8.42
N ASN A 461 0.48 6.69 8.13
CA ASN A 461 0.77 5.29 7.87
C ASN A 461 0.47 4.45 9.13
N PHE A 462 0.90 4.90 10.31
CA PHE A 462 0.55 4.23 11.57
C PHE A 462 -0.96 4.16 11.80
N ILE A 463 -1.68 5.29 11.69
CA ILE A 463 -3.15 5.35 11.84
C ILE A 463 -3.88 4.37 10.89
N THR A 464 -3.30 4.09 9.74
CA THR A 464 -3.88 3.16 8.75
C THR A 464 -3.41 1.71 8.90
N GLY A 465 -2.62 1.40 9.94
CA GLY A 465 -2.23 0.05 10.34
C GLY A 465 -0.85 -0.41 9.82
N ILE A 466 -0.05 0.50 9.24
CA ILE A 466 1.34 0.21 8.87
C ILE A 466 2.22 0.30 10.11
N ASN A 467 3.19 -0.60 10.25
CA ASN A 467 4.12 -0.62 11.39
C ASN A 467 5.59 -0.82 11.01
N HIS A 468 5.94 -0.67 9.72
CA HIS A 468 7.32 -0.71 9.25
C HIS A 468 7.53 0.15 8.00
N THR A 469 8.31 1.22 8.15
CA THR A 469 8.54 2.21 7.09
C THR A 469 9.75 1.84 6.23
N VAL A 470 9.55 1.70 4.92
CA VAL A 470 10.62 1.49 3.92
C VAL A 470 10.71 2.75 3.04
N LEU A 471 11.64 3.65 3.33
CA LEU A 471 11.74 4.94 2.68
C LEU A 471 12.14 4.81 1.21
N HIS A 472 11.39 5.46 0.33
CA HIS A 472 11.64 5.57 -1.10
C HIS A 472 12.30 6.92 -1.44
N GLY A 473 13.58 6.98 -1.78
CA GLY A 473 14.60 5.94 -1.60
C GLY A 473 15.96 6.58 -1.34
N PHE A 474 16.90 5.79 -0.83
CA PHE A 474 18.31 6.19 -0.76
C PHE A 474 18.95 5.84 -2.11
N ASN A 475 19.53 6.81 -2.81
CA ASN A 475 20.15 6.55 -4.10
C ASN A 475 21.65 6.32 -3.89
N TYR A 476 22.15 5.12 -4.20
CA TYR A 476 23.60 4.90 -4.23
C TYR A 476 24.23 5.92 -5.17
N SER A 477 25.22 6.65 -4.66
CA SER A 477 25.93 7.69 -5.39
C SER A 477 27.40 7.70 -4.99
N PRO A 478 28.32 7.33 -5.89
CA PRO A 478 29.74 7.39 -5.57
C PRO A 478 30.18 8.86 -5.37
N PRO A 479 31.19 9.14 -4.52
CA PRO A 479 31.62 10.51 -4.23
C PRO A 479 31.97 11.34 -5.48
N GLU A 480 32.47 10.70 -6.54
CA GLU A 480 32.83 11.31 -7.82
C GLU A 480 31.62 11.90 -8.57
N ALA A 481 30.40 11.44 -8.27
CA ALA A 481 29.18 11.99 -8.85
C ALA A 481 28.90 13.44 -8.38
N GLY A 482 29.55 13.90 -7.30
CA GLY A 482 29.40 15.24 -6.75
C GLY A 482 28.00 15.50 -6.20
N PHE A 483 27.63 16.77 -6.00
CA PHE A 483 26.28 17.15 -5.62
C PHE A 483 25.39 17.28 -6.87
N PRO A 484 24.15 16.74 -6.88
CA PRO A 484 23.45 16.07 -5.78
C PRO A 484 23.55 14.54 -5.84
N GLY A 485 24.59 13.98 -6.46
CA GLY A 485 24.73 12.56 -6.70
C GLY A 485 23.84 12.04 -7.82
N TRP A 486 23.70 10.72 -7.89
CA TRP A 486 22.75 10.06 -8.79
C TRP A 486 21.36 10.07 -8.14
N ILE A 487 20.38 10.61 -8.84
CA ILE A 487 19.01 10.66 -8.36
C ILE A 487 18.09 10.14 -9.45
N ARG A 488 17.40 9.04 -9.16
CA ARG A 488 16.27 8.58 -9.98
C ARG A 488 14.96 9.14 -9.47
N TYR A 489 14.71 8.93 -8.18
CA TYR A 489 13.52 9.36 -7.47
C TYR A 489 13.90 10.04 -6.16
N GLY A 490 13.04 10.93 -5.69
CA GLY A 490 13.03 11.40 -4.32
C GLY A 490 12.22 10.47 -3.41
N ALA A 491 12.08 10.83 -2.13
CA ALA A 491 12.64 12.05 -1.52
C ALA A 491 14.18 11.97 -1.37
N TYR A 492 14.87 13.11 -1.22
CA TYR A 492 16.33 13.16 -1.15
C TYR A 492 16.87 12.68 0.21
N PHE A 493 16.68 11.40 0.53
CA PHE A 493 17.27 10.74 1.71
C PHE A 493 18.76 10.49 1.46
N ASN A 494 19.58 11.51 1.70
CA ASN A 494 21.01 11.50 1.46
C ASN A 494 21.71 12.36 2.52
N GLU A 495 22.96 12.03 2.84
CA GLU A 495 23.78 12.73 3.82
C GLU A 495 24.10 14.19 3.47
N GLN A 496 24.00 14.55 2.19
CA GLN A 496 24.17 15.91 1.70
C GLN A 496 22.90 16.76 1.87
N ASN A 497 21.80 16.18 2.37
CA ASN A 497 20.58 16.93 2.66
C ASN A 497 20.74 17.78 3.95
N THR A 498 20.25 19.01 3.94
CA THR A 498 20.43 19.98 5.04
C THR A 498 19.86 19.50 6.38
N TRP A 499 18.79 18.69 6.35
CA TRP A 499 18.16 18.13 7.54
C TRP A 499 18.70 16.75 7.94
N TRP A 500 19.65 16.15 7.21
CA TRP A 500 20.16 14.80 7.49
C TRP A 500 20.72 14.66 8.90
N LYS A 501 21.42 15.69 9.40
CA LYS A 501 21.93 15.74 10.79
C LYS A 501 20.86 15.61 11.88
N TYR A 502 19.59 15.85 11.54
CA TYR A 502 18.45 15.73 12.45
C TYR A 502 17.57 14.51 12.13
N PHE A 503 17.84 13.80 11.04
CA PHE A 503 17.02 12.67 10.58
C PHE A 503 16.86 11.59 11.65
N ARG A 504 17.92 11.35 12.44
CA ARG A 504 17.88 10.38 13.54
C ARG A 504 16.78 10.65 14.56
N ASN A 505 16.42 11.91 14.81
CA ASN A 505 15.35 12.25 15.74
C ASN A 505 14.00 11.68 15.25
N TRP A 506 13.75 11.76 13.93
CA TRP A 506 12.58 11.16 13.32
C TRP A 506 12.72 9.63 13.21
N ALA A 507 13.89 9.11 12.83
CA ALA A 507 14.11 7.67 12.69
C ALA A 507 13.92 6.92 14.01
N ASP A 508 14.42 7.47 15.12
CA ASP A 508 14.20 6.91 16.45
C ASP A 508 12.71 7.02 16.81
N TYR A 509 12.04 8.17 16.58
CA TYR A 509 10.58 8.32 16.77
C TYR A 509 9.76 7.25 16.06
N ASN A 510 9.99 7.07 14.75
CA ASN A 510 9.33 6.03 13.95
C ASN A 510 9.62 4.64 14.53
N ALA A 511 10.87 4.35 14.86
CA ALA A 511 11.26 3.04 15.36
C ALA A 511 10.57 2.66 16.67
N ARG A 512 10.31 3.62 17.57
CA ARG A 512 9.60 3.38 18.83
C ARG A 512 8.13 3.02 18.59
N LEU A 513 7.46 3.74 17.69
CA LEU A 513 6.06 3.47 17.31
C LEU A 513 5.92 2.13 16.59
N SER A 514 6.83 1.83 15.66
CA SER A 514 6.93 0.54 14.99
C SER A 514 7.16 -0.59 15.98
N ALA A 515 8.06 -0.43 16.96
CA ALA A 515 8.32 -1.46 17.97
C ALA A 515 7.10 -1.73 18.84
N VAL A 516 6.32 -0.72 19.22
CA VAL A 516 5.07 -0.96 19.96
C VAL A 516 4.06 -1.68 19.08
N SER A 517 3.89 -1.23 17.84
CA SER A 517 2.87 -1.76 16.92
C SER A 517 3.19 -3.17 16.39
N GLN A 518 4.46 -3.57 16.37
CA GLN A 518 4.88 -4.91 15.97
C GLN A 518 4.83 -5.93 17.12
N TYR A 519 4.64 -5.49 18.36
CA TYR A 519 4.61 -6.35 19.55
C TYR A 519 3.31 -6.20 20.35
N SER A 520 2.27 -5.70 19.68
CA SER A 520 0.91 -5.55 20.16
C SER A 520 -0.07 -6.06 19.09
N GLU A 521 -1.29 -6.38 19.48
CA GLU A 521 -2.35 -6.83 18.60
C GLU A 521 -3.25 -5.66 18.18
N PRO A 522 -3.61 -5.55 16.90
CA PRO A 522 -4.50 -4.51 16.40
C PRO A 522 -5.93 -4.69 16.93
N VAL A 523 -6.65 -3.59 17.18
CA VAL A 523 -8.07 -3.64 17.55
C VAL A 523 -8.88 -2.78 16.58
N ALA A 524 -9.81 -3.40 15.85
CA ALA A 524 -10.73 -2.72 14.93
C ALA A 524 -12.16 -3.21 15.16
N ASP A 525 -13.09 -2.27 15.33
CA ASP A 525 -14.50 -2.57 15.62
C ASP A 525 -15.37 -2.59 14.37
N VAL A 526 -14.90 -1.98 13.30
CA VAL A 526 -15.67 -1.78 12.06
C VAL A 526 -14.97 -2.47 10.89
N ALA A 527 -15.71 -3.33 10.19
CA ALA A 527 -15.33 -3.83 8.88
C ALA A 527 -16.06 -3.04 7.79
N VAL A 528 -15.34 -2.57 6.77
CA VAL A 528 -15.88 -1.86 5.60
C VAL A 528 -15.74 -2.75 4.38
N VAL A 529 -16.82 -2.92 3.61
CA VAL A 529 -16.84 -3.75 2.39
C VAL A 529 -17.18 -2.88 1.19
N GLY A 530 -16.29 -2.91 0.20
CA GLY A 530 -16.49 -2.24 -1.07
C GLY A 530 -17.15 -3.13 -2.13
N ARG A 531 -17.61 -2.50 -3.20
CA ARG A 531 -18.27 -3.10 -4.36
C ARG A 531 -17.28 -3.52 -5.46
N LEU A 532 -16.18 -4.15 -5.05
CA LEU A 532 -15.08 -4.53 -5.96
C LEU A 532 -15.54 -5.58 -6.98
N ASP A 533 -16.29 -6.60 -6.54
CA ASP A 533 -16.85 -7.63 -7.43
C ASP A 533 -17.76 -7.02 -8.51
N ASP A 534 -18.60 -6.05 -8.13
CA ASP A 534 -19.46 -5.32 -9.06
C ASP A 534 -18.63 -4.61 -10.14
N PHE A 535 -17.51 -3.97 -9.77
CA PHE A 535 -16.63 -3.35 -10.75
C PHE A 535 -15.96 -4.34 -11.70
N TRP A 536 -15.63 -5.55 -11.23
CA TRP A 536 -15.12 -6.59 -12.13
C TRP A 536 -16.17 -6.97 -13.19
N ALA A 537 -17.44 -7.06 -12.80
CA ALA A 537 -18.55 -7.31 -13.72
C ALA A 537 -18.84 -6.14 -14.68
N GLU A 538 -18.69 -4.90 -14.23
CA GLU A 538 -19.00 -3.68 -15.01
C GLU A 538 -17.85 -3.29 -15.96
N VAL A 539 -16.61 -3.25 -15.45
CA VAL A 539 -15.46 -2.59 -16.11
C VAL A 539 -14.14 -3.35 -15.94
N GLY A 540 -14.19 -4.58 -15.43
CA GLY A 540 -13.01 -5.39 -15.12
C GLY A 540 -12.22 -4.87 -13.91
N PRO A 541 -11.06 -5.46 -13.58
CA PRO A 541 -10.26 -5.13 -12.40
C PRO A 541 -9.49 -3.81 -12.54
N THR A 542 -10.01 -2.85 -13.31
CA THR A 542 -9.35 -1.57 -13.55
C THR A 542 -9.25 -0.74 -12.27
N ARG A 543 -8.09 -0.11 -12.08
CA ARG A 543 -7.80 0.63 -10.84
C ARG A 543 -8.66 1.87 -10.59
N PRO A 544 -8.87 2.80 -11.55
CA PRO A 544 -9.51 4.08 -11.25
C PRO A 544 -10.94 4.01 -10.69
N PRO A 545 -11.85 3.15 -11.20
CA PRO A 545 -13.18 3.01 -10.65
C PRO A 545 -13.19 2.65 -9.16
N PHE A 546 -12.32 1.73 -8.73
CA PHE A 546 -12.24 1.27 -7.36
C PHE A 546 -11.83 2.35 -6.35
N ASN A 547 -10.93 3.26 -6.74
CA ASN A 547 -10.47 4.33 -5.84
C ASN A 547 -11.53 5.42 -5.63
N ASN A 548 -12.35 5.68 -6.65
CA ASN A 548 -13.18 6.88 -6.71
C ASN A 548 -14.69 6.58 -6.70
N ARG A 549 -15.09 5.31 -6.71
CA ARG A 549 -16.50 4.91 -6.76
C ARG A 549 -16.80 3.84 -5.69
N PRO A 550 -17.74 4.09 -4.77
CA PRO A 550 -18.27 5.41 -4.50
C PRO A 550 -17.17 6.31 -3.90
N TRP A 551 -17.28 7.62 -4.08
CA TRP A 551 -16.22 8.59 -3.74
C TRP A 551 -15.80 8.55 -2.25
N TYR A 552 -16.67 8.08 -1.37
CA TYR A 552 -16.46 8.03 0.08
C TYR A 552 -15.83 6.73 0.57
N TYR A 553 -15.85 5.65 -0.22
CA TYR A 553 -15.37 4.32 0.23
C TYR A 553 -13.91 4.37 0.71
N ALA A 554 -13.01 4.87 -0.14
CA ALA A 554 -11.58 4.95 0.17
C ALA A 554 -11.24 5.89 1.35
N ARG A 555 -12.18 6.77 1.74
CA ARG A 555 -12.00 7.78 2.79
C ARG A 555 -12.71 7.45 4.09
N LEU A 556 -13.57 6.45 4.13
CA LEU A 556 -14.45 6.19 5.28
C LEU A 556 -13.67 5.90 6.58
N TRP A 557 -12.44 5.41 6.49
CA TRP A 557 -11.55 5.27 7.65
C TRP A 557 -11.26 6.60 8.37
N GLU A 558 -11.23 7.74 7.67
CA GLU A 558 -10.91 9.06 8.23
C GLU A 558 -11.92 9.43 9.34
N PRO A 559 -13.23 9.56 9.04
CA PRO A 559 -14.21 9.90 10.06
C PRO A 559 -14.41 8.78 11.08
N ILE A 560 -14.25 7.50 10.71
CA ILE A 560 -14.31 6.41 11.70
C ILE A 560 -13.22 6.60 12.77
N SER A 561 -12.00 6.96 12.34
CA SER A 561 -10.90 7.30 13.23
C SER A 561 -11.16 8.59 14.03
N ASN A 562 -11.69 9.65 13.39
CA ASN A 562 -12.04 10.90 14.09
C ASN A 562 -13.11 10.72 15.18
N LEU A 563 -13.91 9.65 15.12
CA LEU A 563 -14.91 9.29 16.12
C LEU A 563 -14.37 8.39 17.23
N GLY A 564 -13.11 7.96 17.16
CA GLY A 564 -12.49 7.12 18.18
C GLY A 564 -12.63 5.62 17.91
N SER A 565 -12.79 5.21 16.64
CA SER A 565 -12.83 3.79 16.25
C SER A 565 -11.81 3.48 15.15
N SER A 566 -11.34 2.25 15.12
CA SER A 566 -10.51 1.73 14.02
C SER A 566 -11.33 0.83 13.10
N CYS A 567 -10.91 0.74 11.83
CA CYS A 567 -11.56 -0.11 10.84
C CYS A 567 -10.58 -0.82 9.91
N ASP A 568 -11.03 -1.98 9.43
CA ASP A 568 -10.41 -2.78 8.36
C ASP A 568 -11.31 -2.81 7.12
N TYR A 569 -10.72 -3.07 5.95
CA TYR A 569 -11.39 -3.08 4.66
C TYR A 569 -11.40 -4.50 4.09
N LEU A 570 -12.57 -5.12 4.06
CA LEU A 570 -12.74 -6.51 3.66
C LEU A 570 -13.16 -6.64 2.20
N HIS A 571 -12.62 -7.65 1.53
CA HIS A 571 -13.22 -8.20 0.33
C HIS A 571 -14.37 -9.15 0.68
N THR A 572 -15.38 -9.26 -0.18
CA THR A 572 -16.53 -10.17 0.01
C THR A 572 -16.10 -11.61 0.25
N SER A 573 -15.04 -12.08 -0.41
CA SER A 573 -14.49 -13.43 -0.22
C SER A 573 -14.01 -13.67 1.22
N MET A 574 -13.55 -12.64 1.94
CA MET A 574 -13.14 -12.78 3.34
C MET A 574 -14.34 -13.03 4.26
N LEU A 575 -15.54 -12.57 3.87
CA LEU A 575 -16.78 -12.84 4.61
C LEU A 575 -17.19 -14.30 4.50
N GLU A 576 -16.85 -14.99 3.40
CA GLU A 576 -17.25 -16.39 3.19
C GLU A 576 -16.68 -17.33 4.25
N ASP A 577 -15.46 -17.03 4.71
CA ASP A 577 -14.74 -17.79 5.74
C ASP A 577 -14.91 -17.20 7.15
N SER A 578 -15.72 -16.15 7.30
CA SER A 578 -15.99 -15.54 8.61
C SER A 578 -16.88 -16.40 9.51
N GLU A 579 -16.85 -16.12 10.81
CA GLU A 579 -17.76 -16.67 11.80
C GLU A 579 -18.49 -15.55 12.54
N ALA A 580 -19.61 -15.89 13.20
CA ALA A 580 -20.40 -14.93 13.96
C ALA A 580 -20.62 -15.44 15.37
N GLU A 581 -20.12 -14.72 16.37
CA GLU A 581 -20.23 -15.09 17.77
C GLU A 581 -20.39 -13.84 18.64
N GLY A 582 -21.36 -13.84 19.56
CA GLY A 582 -21.49 -12.77 20.57
C GLY A 582 -21.69 -11.36 20.00
N GLY A 583 -22.34 -11.23 18.83
CA GLY A 583 -22.50 -9.95 18.13
C GLY A 583 -21.23 -9.46 17.42
N LYS A 584 -20.22 -10.32 17.25
CA LYS A 584 -18.98 -10.04 16.52
C LYS A 584 -18.89 -10.86 15.24
N LEU A 585 -18.32 -10.26 14.19
CA LEU A 585 -17.90 -10.91 12.96
C LEU A 585 -16.43 -11.27 13.10
N ILE A 586 -16.12 -12.57 13.13
CA ILE A 586 -14.76 -13.08 13.30
C ILE A 586 -14.17 -13.39 11.92
N CYS A 587 -13.08 -12.72 11.57
CA CYS A 587 -12.32 -12.96 10.34
C CYS A 587 -10.86 -13.20 10.69
N GLY A 588 -10.42 -14.46 10.67
CA GLY A 588 -9.08 -14.82 11.11
C GLY A 588 -8.83 -14.41 12.56
N ASN A 589 -7.84 -13.57 12.80
CA ASN A 589 -7.49 -13.06 14.13
C ASN A 589 -8.28 -11.80 14.55
N MET A 590 -9.18 -11.29 13.70
CA MET A 590 -9.94 -10.07 13.95
C MET A 590 -11.40 -10.34 14.31
N ALA A 591 -11.98 -9.46 15.15
CA ALA A 591 -13.37 -9.54 15.59
C ALA A 591 -14.05 -8.17 15.54
N TYR A 592 -14.98 -7.98 14.60
CA TYR A 592 -15.64 -6.70 14.33
C TYR A 592 -17.04 -6.62 14.96
N SER A 593 -17.38 -5.50 15.59
CA SER A 593 -18.73 -5.19 16.10
C SER A 593 -19.72 -4.78 15.01
N ALA A 594 -19.20 -4.25 13.91
CA ALA A 594 -19.97 -3.57 12.89
C ALA A 594 -19.48 -3.90 11.47
N LEU A 595 -20.40 -4.00 10.53
CA LEU A 595 -20.15 -4.19 9.10
C LEU A 595 -20.83 -3.07 8.30
N ILE A 596 -20.06 -2.34 7.51
CA ILE A 596 -20.56 -1.29 6.60
C ILE A 596 -20.31 -1.73 5.16
N LEU A 597 -21.38 -1.92 4.38
CA LEU A 597 -21.29 -2.25 2.95
C LEU A 597 -21.56 -1.00 2.12
N THR A 598 -20.59 -0.59 1.31
CA THR A 598 -20.65 0.67 0.55
C THR A 598 -21.14 0.47 -0.88
N ASP A 599 -22.45 0.69 -1.10
CA ASP A 599 -23.13 0.57 -2.41
C ASP A 599 -23.06 -0.83 -3.07
N VAL A 600 -22.78 -1.88 -2.30
CA VAL A 600 -22.64 -3.27 -2.78
C VAL A 600 -23.95 -3.77 -3.39
N GLN A 601 -23.91 -4.21 -4.65
CA GLN A 601 -25.07 -4.77 -5.37
C GLN A 601 -25.10 -6.28 -5.32
N SER A 602 -23.91 -6.88 -5.32
CA SER A 602 -23.79 -8.32 -5.51
C SER A 602 -22.97 -8.97 -4.41
N LEU A 603 -23.38 -10.18 -4.04
CA LEU A 603 -22.68 -11.03 -3.10
C LEU A 603 -22.66 -12.47 -3.62
N SER A 604 -21.68 -13.26 -3.19
CA SER A 604 -21.84 -14.70 -3.27
C SER A 604 -22.95 -15.14 -2.29
N PRO A 605 -23.69 -16.22 -2.57
CA PRO A 605 -24.68 -16.73 -1.62
C PRO A 605 -24.10 -17.04 -0.24
N ARG A 606 -22.82 -17.46 -0.19
CA ARG A 606 -22.11 -17.76 1.06
C ARG A 606 -21.80 -16.49 1.84
N ALA A 607 -21.33 -15.42 1.19
CA ALA A 607 -21.14 -14.12 1.84
C ALA A 607 -22.46 -13.56 2.38
N ALA A 608 -23.55 -13.66 1.59
CA ALA A 608 -24.89 -13.25 2.02
C ALA A 608 -25.38 -14.04 3.25
N GLU A 609 -25.17 -15.36 3.27
CA GLU A 609 -25.46 -16.21 4.43
C GLU A 609 -24.69 -15.75 5.68
N LYS A 610 -23.39 -15.47 5.54
CA LYS A 610 -22.52 -15.05 6.65
C LYS A 610 -22.90 -13.68 7.22
N ILE A 611 -23.25 -12.72 6.36
CA ILE A 611 -23.80 -11.42 6.75
C ILE A 611 -25.11 -11.61 7.54
N SER A 612 -26.01 -12.47 7.05
CA SER A 612 -27.29 -12.77 7.72
C SER A 612 -27.08 -13.45 9.08
N ALA A 613 -26.10 -14.35 9.19
CA ALA A 613 -25.70 -14.99 10.44
C ALA A 613 -25.12 -13.98 11.44
N PHE A 614 -24.27 -13.05 10.98
CA PHE A 614 -23.74 -11.96 11.81
C PHE A 614 -24.83 -11.06 12.36
N ALA A 615 -25.79 -10.66 11.52
CA ALA A 615 -26.96 -9.90 11.97
C ALA A 615 -27.75 -10.68 13.03
N SER A 616 -27.98 -11.98 12.82
CA SER A 616 -28.71 -12.85 13.74
C SER A 616 -27.99 -13.04 15.09
N ALA A 617 -26.66 -12.97 15.09
CA ALA A 617 -25.84 -13.02 16.30
C ALA A 617 -25.83 -11.70 17.09
N GLY A 618 -26.50 -10.64 16.61
CA GLY A 618 -26.56 -9.32 17.24
C GLY A 618 -25.57 -8.31 16.65
N GLY A 619 -24.86 -8.67 15.58
CA GLY A 619 -23.92 -7.80 14.88
C GLY A 619 -24.57 -6.60 14.20
N LYS A 620 -23.91 -5.45 14.18
CA LYS A 620 -24.49 -4.22 13.61
C LYS A 620 -24.15 -4.12 12.14
N ILE A 621 -25.14 -3.93 11.27
CA ILE A 621 -24.91 -3.87 9.82
C ILE A 621 -25.52 -2.61 9.23
N VAL A 622 -24.77 -1.94 8.37
CA VAL A 622 -25.31 -0.90 7.50
C VAL A 622 -25.00 -1.19 6.04
N PHE A 623 -26.05 -1.14 5.24
CA PHE A 623 -25.98 -1.05 3.79
C PHE A 623 -26.16 0.42 3.39
N THR A 624 -25.23 0.97 2.61
CA THR A 624 -25.41 2.31 2.02
C THR A 624 -25.92 2.19 0.59
N GLY A 625 -26.84 3.09 0.22
CA GLY A 625 -27.41 3.18 -1.13
C GLY A 625 -28.48 2.13 -1.40
N GLN A 626 -28.10 0.85 -1.39
CA GLN A 626 -28.96 -0.27 -1.75
C GLN A 626 -28.66 -1.55 -0.97
N LEU A 627 -29.63 -2.47 -0.96
CA LEU A 627 -29.47 -3.81 -0.43
C LEU A 627 -28.95 -4.72 -1.55
N PRO A 628 -27.95 -5.58 -1.32
CA PRO A 628 -27.51 -6.54 -2.32
C PRO A 628 -28.66 -7.46 -2.76
N GLU A 629 -28.82 -7.64 -4.07
CA GLU A 629 -29.98 -8.31 -4.65
C GLU A 629 -29.63 -9.45 -5.61
N ARG A 630 -28.34 -9.67 -5.87
CA ARG A 630 -27.88 -10.64 -6.88
C ARG A 630 -26.53 -11.27 -6.55
N SER A 631 -26.19 -12.30 -7.30
CA SER A 631 -24.84 -12.86 -7.40
C SER A 631 -24.26 -12.62 -8.79
N LEU A 632 -22.94 -12.64 -8.98
CA LEU A 632 -22.31 -12.31 -10.27
C LEU A 632 -21.84 -13.51 -11.08
N SER A 633 -21.93 -14.74 -10.57
CA SER A 633 -21.61 -15.91 -11.41
C SER A 633 -22.76 -16.23 -12.36
N LEU A 634 -22.44 -16.66 -13.59
CA LEU A 634 -23.44 -17.11 -14.56
C LEU A 634 -24.05 -18.46 -14.11
N VAL A 635 -23.26 -19.30 -13.44
CA VAL A 635 -23.69 -20.62 -13.03
C VAL A 635 -24.76 -20.51 -11.95
N ASP A 636 -25.94 -21.07 -12.22
CA ASP A 636 -27.09 -21.07 -11.31
C ASP A 636 -27.55 -19.66 -10.88
N ALA A 637 -27.40 -18.68 -11.79
CA ALA A 637 -27.65 -17.25 -11.57
C ALA A 637 -28.98 -16.97 -10.86
N GLU A 638 -30.12 -17.41 -11.42
CA GLU A 638 -31.45 -17.14 -10.86
C GLU A 638 -31.60 -17.65 -9.41
N ASN A 639 -31.13 -18.87 -9.14
CA ASN A 639 -31.23 -19.46 -7.80
C ASN A 639 -30.28 -18.77 -6.81
N ASN A 640 -29.07 -18.40 -7.26
CA ASN A 640 -28.13 -17.67 -6.43
C ASN A 640 -28.63 -16.26 -6.10
N ASP A 641 -29.25 -15.56 -7.04
CA ASP A 641 -29.91 -14.27 -6.81
C ASP A 641 -31.01 -14.41 -5.77
N HIS A 642 -31.90 -15.40 -5.91
CA HIS A 642 -32.94 -15.67 -4.92
C HIS A 642 -32.37 -15.96 -3.51
N ARG A 643 -31.24 -16.67 -3.42
CA ARG A 643 -30.58 -16.93 -2.13
C ARG A 643 -30.01 -15.66 -1.51
N VAL A 644 -29.35 -14.81 -2.30
CA VAL A 644 -28.84 -13.51 -1.83
C VAL A 644 -30.00 -12.65 -1.32
N GLN A 645 -31.05 -12.50 -2.12
CA GLN A 645 -32.24 -11.72 -1.74
C GLN A 645 -32.87 -12.25 -0.45
N ALA A 646 -33.03 -13.57 -0.32
CA ALA A 646 -33.61 -14.18 0.88
C ALA A 646 -32.78 -13.86 2.15
N HIS A 647 -31.46 -14.00 2.09
CA HIS A 647 -30.58 -13.71 3.22
C HIS A 647 -30.55 -12.22 3.58
N MET A 648 -30.49 -11.34 2.59
CA MET A 648 -30.44 -9.89 2.80
C MET A 648 -31.78 -9.36 3.34
N GLN A 649 -32.91 -9.86 2.81
CA GLN A 649 -34.23 -9.53 3.34
C GLN A 649 -34.41 -10.01 4.77
N ALA A 650 -33.99 -11.24 5.08
CA ALA A 650 -34.03 -11.77 6.45
C ALA A 650 -33.16 -10.94 7.41
N ALA A 651 -31.98 -10.48 6.96
CA ALA A 651 -31.14 -9.60 7.75
C ALA A 651 -31.81 -8.24 8.02
N LEU A 652 -32.43 -7.62 7.00
CA LEU A 652 -33.05 -6.31 7.10
C LEU A 652 -34.27 -6.28 8.05
N GLU A 653 -34.91 -7.41 8.29
CA GLU A 653 -36.00 -7.54 9.28
C GLU A 653 -35.51 -7.45 10.74
N LEU A 654 -34.20 -7.53 10.97
CA LEU A 654 -33.59 -7.43 12.29
C LEU A 654 -33.32 -5.97 12.66
N GLY A 655 -33.55 -5.60 13.93
CA GLY A 655 -33.47 -4.21 14.41
C GLY A 655 -32.06 -3.60 14.45
N ASN A 656 -31.03 -4.41 14.22
CA ASN A 656 -29.61 -4.06 14.19
C ASN A 656 -29.04 -3.96 12.76
N VAL A 657 -29.91 -4.00 11.75
CA VAL A 657 -29.56 -3.85 10.34
C VAL A 657 -30.25 -2.62 9.76
N HIS A 658 -29.50 -1.77 9.06
CA HIS A 658 -30.05 -0.54 8.50
C HIS A 658 -29.65 -0.38 7.03
N LEU A 659 -30.62 0.06 6.22
CA LEU A 659 -30.37 0.61 4.89
C LEU A 659 -30.40 2.14 5.00
N VAL A 660 -29.31 2.80 4.60
CA VAL A 660 -29.16 4.26 4.66
C VAL A 660 -28.80 4.82 3.29
N PRO A 661 -29.20 6.06 2.95
CA PRO A 661 -28.70 6.72 1.76
C PRO A 661 -27.17 6.91 1.81
N ALA A 662 -26.51 6.73 0.67
CA ALA A 662 -25.10 7.10 0.51
C ALA A 662 -24.91 8.63 0.74
N PRO A 663 -23.74 9.08 1.21
CA PRO A 663 -23.47 10.50 1.37
C PRO A 663 -23.38 11.21 0.01
N GLU A 664 -23.99 12.38 -0.08
CA GLU A 664 -23.86 13.26 -1.24
C GLU A 664 -22.43 13.78 -1.37
N GLU A 665 -21.91 13.99 -2.58
CA GLU A 665 -20.53 14.47 -2.82
C GLU A 665 -20.21 15.82 -2.17
N SER A 666 -21.22 16.64 -1.84
CA SER A 666 -21.07 17.90 -1.13
C SER A 666 -21.29 17.82 0.39
N ALA A 667 -21.58 16.63 0.94
CA ALA A 667 -21.83 16.44 2.36
C ALA A 667 -20.51 16.39 3.16
N ASP A 668 -20.57 16.90 4.40
CA ASP A 668 -19.50 16.67 5.37
C ASP A 668 -19.52 15.19 5.79
N LEU A 669 -18.49 14.45 5.34
CA LEU A 669 -18.38 13.01 5.55
C LEU A 669 -18.30 12.66 7.05
N LEU A 670 -17.73 13.52 7.89
CA LEU A 670 -17.67 13.31 9.33
C LEU A 670 -19.07 13.40 9.94
N VAL A 671 -19.85 14.43 9.59
CA VAL A 671 -21.23 14.59 10.07
C VAL A 671 -22.12 13.42 9.62
N TRP A 672 -21.95 12.96 8.38
CA TRP A 672 -22.67 11.78 7.89
C TRP A 672 -22.29 10.52 8.68
N THR A 673 -21.00 10.34 8.98
CA THR A 673 -20.50 9.17 9.73
C THR A 673 -20.95 9.20 11.21
N VAL A 674 -21.06 10.39 11.83
CA VAL A 674 -21.68 10.54 13.17
C VAL A 674 -23.11 9.99 13.14
N SER A 675 -23.90 10.43 12.15
CA SER A 675 -25.29 9.98 11.99
C SER A 675 -25.40 8.47 11.74
N LEU A 676 -24.39 7.89 11.07
CA LEU A 676 -24.28 6.45 10.85
C LEU A 676 -24.07 5.70 12.17
N PHE A 677 -23.11 6.13 12.98
CA PHE A 677 -22.80 5.53 14.29
C PHE A 677 -23.99 5.61 15.25
N GLU A 678 -24.63 6.78 15.33
CA GLU A 678 -25.84 6.99 16.13
C GLU A 678 -26.97 6.03 15.71
N ARG A 679 -27.17 5.86 14.40
CA ARG A 679 -28.22 4.96 13.88
C ARG A 679 -27.94 3.50 14.20
N MET A 680 -26.70 3.07 14.08
CA MET A 680 -26.26 1.71 14.46
C MET A 680 -26.29 1.50 15.98
N GLY A 681 -26.32 2.59 16.76
CA GLY A 681 -26.04 2.57 18.19
C GLY A 681 -24.65 2.03 18.49
N LEU A 682 -23.66 2.30 17.62
CA LEU A 682 -22.27 1.85 17.78
C LEU A 682 -21.52 2.82 18.70
N ASP A 683 -21.11 2.32 19.86
CA ASP A 683 -20.23 3.05 20.76
C ASP A 683 -18.80 2.97 20.22
N PRO A 684 -18.08 4.09 20.06
CA PRO A 684 -16.67 4.06 19.67
C PRO A 684 -15.78 3.37 20.71
N GLN A 685 -14.65 2.83 20.26
CA GLN A 685 -13.62 2.24 21.14
C GLN A 685 -13.11 3.24 22.17
N VAL A 686 -13.00 4.51 21.76
CA VAL A 686 -12.61 5.63 22.62
C VAL A 686 -13.62 6.75 22.44
N GLY A 687 -14.19 7.24 23.53
CA GLY A 687 -15.10 8.39 23.50
C GLY A 687 -14.33 9.70 23.32
N ILE A 688 -14.50 10.36 22.18
CA ILE A 688 -13.96 11.70 21.91
C ILE A 688 -15.08 12.72 22.15
N GLY A 689 -14.89 13.63 23.12
CA GLY A 689 -15.95 14.53 23.58
C GLY A 689 -16.58 15.39 22.46
N GLN A 690 -15.77 15.83 21.50
CA GLN A 690 -16.23 16.42 20.24
C GLN A 690 -15.33 15.94 19.09
N PRO A 691 -15.87 15.41 17.99
CA PRO A 691 -15.07 15.00 16.85
C PRO A 691 -14.29 16.18 16.25
N ILE A 692 -13.00 15.96 15.95
CA ILE A 692 -12.12 16.95 15.32
C ILE A 692 -11.59 16.33 14.02
N SER A 693 -11.78 17.00 12.89
CA SER A 693 -11.48 16.44 11.55
C SER A 693 -10.01 16.11 11.29
N HIS A 694 -9.09 16.70 12.06
CA HIS A 694 -7.65 16.45 11.97
C HIS A 694 -7.08 15.73 13.20
N LEU A 695 -7.94 15.20 14.08
CA LEU A 695 -7.55 14.29 15.16
C LEU A 695 -7.83 12.85 14.72
N TYR A 696 -6.79 12.05 14.57
CA TYR A 696 -6.91 10.65 14.23
C TYR A 696 -6.47 9.77 15.39
N THR A 697 -7.07 8.60 15.53
CA THR A 697 -6.67 7.61 16.53
C THR A 697 -6.74 6.18 16.03
N MET A 698 -5.93 5.32 16.63
CA MET A 698 -5.98 3.86 16.51
C MET A 698 -5.77 3.20 17.88
N SER A 699 -6.23 1.95 17.99
CA SER A 699 -6.20 1.17 19.24
C SER A 699 -5.49 -0.17 19.03
N GLN A 700 -4.73 -0.59 20.02
CA GLN A 700 -4.01 -1.87 20.08
C GLN A 700 -4.04 -2.43 21.50
N THR A 701 -3.74 -3.72 21.65
CA THR A 701 -3.66 -4.38 22.97
C THR A 701 -2.41 -5.24 23.09
N ARG A 702 -1.91 -5.41 24.31
CA ARG A 702 -0.86 -6.40 24.61
C ARG A 702 -1.09 -7.01 25.99
N GLY A 703 -1.57 -8.25 26.03
CA GLY A 703 -1.97 -8.87 27.30
C GLY A 703 -3.08 -8.05 27.96
N GLU A 704 -2.82 -7.49 29.14
CA GLU A 704 -3.75 -6.58 29.84
C GLU A 704 -3.53 -5.10 29.50
N GLN A 705 -2.51 -4.76 28.72
CA GLN A 705 -2.24 -3.38 28.31
C GLN A 705 -3.18 -2.96 27.18
N GLU A 706 -3.75 -1.77 27.31
CA GLU A 706 -4.47 -1.10 26.22
C GLU A 706 -3.67 0.10 25.72
N ILE A 707 -3.55 0.24 24.40
CA ILE A 707 -2.63 1.16 23.76
C ILE A 707 -3.41 2.00 22.76
N TYR A 708 -3.30 3.31 22.89
CA TYR A 708 -3.97 4.28 22.02
C TYR A 708 -2.96 5.25 21.45
N PHE A 709 -2.99 5.41 20.13
CA PHE A 709 -2.18 6.41 19.44
C PHE A 709 -3.09 7.52 18.92
N PHE A 710 -2.78 8.77 19.27
CA PHE A 710 -3.49 9.97 18.82
C PHE A 710 -2.57 10.83 17.99
N VAL A 711 -3.07 11.38 16.90
CA VAL A 711 -2.32 12.25 16.00
C VAL A 711 -3.12 13.51 15.70
N ASN A 712 -2.51 14.67 15.93
CA ASN A 712 -2.93 15.93 15.33
C ASN A 712 -2.25 16.07 13.97
N SER A 713 -3.01 15.99 12.88
CA SER A 713 -2.44 16.12 11.53
C SER A 713 -2.33 17.57 11.04
N HIS A 714 -2.72 18.58 11.83
CA HIS A 714 -2.68 19.99 11.42
C HIS A 714 -1.28 20.59 11.57
N ARG A 715 -0.83 21.42 10.61
CA ARG A 715 0.54 21.98 10.60
C ARG A 715 0.75 23.20 11.50
N SER A 716 -0.32 23.87 11.89
CA SER A 716 -0.25 25.16 12.60
C SER A 716 -1.19 25.25 13.81
N GLU A 717 -2.14 24.32 13.96
CA GLU A 717 -3.17 24.41 14.99
C GLU A 717 -2.92 23.36 16.07
N ALA A 718 -2.95 23.78 17.32
CA ALA A 718 -2.99 22.89 18.47
C ALA A 718 -4.44 22.54 18.81
N ILE A 719 -4.65 21.34 19.33
CA ILE A 719 -5.96 20.86 19.77
C ILE A 719 -5.95 20.47 21.24
N GLU A 720 -7.09 20.69 21.90
CA GLU A 720 -7.36 20.20 23.24
C GLU A 720 -8.71 19.51 23.26
N PHE A 721 -8.75 18.28 23.76
CA PHE A 721 -9.96 17.46 23.72
C PHE A 721 -10.08 16.59 24.98
N ASP A 722 -11.33 16.32 25.34
CA ASP A 722 -11.67 15.33 26.38
C ASP A 722 -11.78 13.96 25.73
N VAL A 723 -11.21 12.96 26.39
CA VAL A 723 -11.20 11.58 25.93
C VAL A 723 -11.56 10.63 27.06
N SER A 724 -12.43 9.66 26.77
CA SER A 724 -12.90 8.66 27.73
C SER A 724 -12.64 7.25 27.21
N PHE A 725 -12.23 6.35 28.11
CA PHE A 725 -11.84 4.98 27.80
C PHE A 725 -12.71 3.98 28.59
N ASP A 726 -12.85 2.77 28.08
CA ASP A 726 -13.46 1.65 28.81
C ASP A 726 -12.39 0.67 29.34
N THR A 727 -11.34 1.23 29.96
CA THR A 727 -10.14 0.49 30.41
C THR A 727 -10.26 -0.04 31.85
N GLY A 728 -11.44 0.02 32.45
CA GLY A 728 -11.67 -0.39 33.84
C GLY A 728 -10.77 0.32 34.84
N ASN A 729 -9.89 -0.44 35.51
CA ASN A 729 -8.98 0.07 36.56
C ASN A 729 -7.53 0.28 36.07
N LEU A 730 -7.26 0.13 34.76
CA LEU A 730 -5.92 0.36 34.23
C LEU A 730 -5.52 1.83 34.39
N ILE A 731 -4.22 2.09 34.47
CA ILE A 731 -3.66 3.41 34.79
C ILE A 731 -2.98 3.99 33.55
N PRO A 732 -3.31 5.22 33.13
CA PRO A 732 -2.78 5.82 31.91
C PRO A 732 -1.39 6.42 32.08
N TYR A 733 -0.51 6.11 31.12
CA TYR A 733 0.82 6.69 30.98
C TYR A 733 1.02 7.23 29.56
N LEU A 734 1.71 8.36 29.43
CA LEU A 734 2.18 8.85 28.13
C LEU A 734 3.55 8.26 27.86
N TRP A 735 3.70 7.54 26.76
CA TRP A 735 4.99 7.14 26.23
C TRP A 735 5.37 8.16 25.16
N ASP A 736 6.45 8.90 25.36
CA ASP A 736 6.85 9.95 24.41
C ASP A 736 7.78 9.37 23.35
N PRO A 737 7.29 9.11 22.12
CA PRO A 737 8.09 8.50 21.07
C PRO A 737 9.28 9.37 20.64
N ARG A 738 9.31 10.68 20.97
CA ARG A 738 10.45 11.55 20.65
C ARG A 738 11.65 11.24 21.55
N SER A 739 11.43 11.16 22.85
CA SER A 739 12.48 10.96 23.85
C SER A 739 12.74 9.50 24.19
N GLY A 740 11.73 8.63 24.09
CA GLY A 740 11.78 7.26 24.60
C GLY A 740 11.50 7.14 26.10
N GLU A 741 11.06 8.23 26.74
CA GLU A 741 10.64 8.27 28.14
C GLU A 741 9.13 8.00 28.28
N ARG A 742 8.69 7.69 29.51
CA ARG A 742 7.27 7.60 29.84
C ARG A 742 6.93 8.42 31.09
N PHE A 743 5.73 8.97 31.12
CA PHE A 743 5.26 9.88 32.16
C PHE A 743 3.88 9.46 32.66
N ALA A 744 3.62 9.64 33.95
CA ALA A 744 2.27 9.47 34.50
C ALA A 744 1.36 10.59 33.98
N LEU A 745 0.16 10.26 33.51
CA LEU A 745 -0.82 11.28 33.12
C LEU A 745 -1.66 11.70 34.34
N SER A 746 -1.85 13.01 34.52
CA SER A 746 -2.74 13.53 35.56
C SER A 746 -4.19 13.22 35.20
N HIS A 747 -4.92 12.61 36.13
CA HIS A 747 -6.31 12.20 35.92
C HIS A 747 -7.11 12.28 37.22
N GLU A 748 -8.37 12.72 37.14
CA GLU A 748 -9.31 12.61 38.26
C GLU A 748 -9.90 11.19 38.34
N LYS A 749 -10.20 10.61 37.16
CA LYS A 749 -10.55 9.21 36.97
C LYS A 749 -9.62 8.62 35.92
N SER A 750 -9.09 7.43 36.14
CA SER A 750 -8.11 6.82 35.22
C SER A 750 -8.61 6.66 33.80
N ASN A 751 -9.93 6.56 33.61
CA ASN A 751 -10.58 6.36 32.33
C ASN A 751 -11.06 7.66 31.64
N GLU A 752 -10.80 8.85 32.21
CA GLU A 752 -11.16 10.15 31.63
C GLU A 752 -9.94 11.08 31.64
N LEU A 753 -9.49 11.51 30.46
CA LEU A 753 -8.31 12.36 30.28
C LEU A 753 -8.66 13.64 29.49
N ARG A 754 -7.93 14.72 29.81
CA ARG A 754 -7.84 15.92 28.98
C ARG A 754 -6.48 15.91 28.29
N LEU A 755 -6.45 15.77 26.97
CA LEU A 755 -5.23 15.78 26.19
C LEU A 755 -5.08 17.09 25.41
N LYS A 756 -3.83 17.52 25.26
CA LYS A 756 -3.43 18.60 24.37
C LYS A 756 -2.38 18.06 23.41
N LEU A 757 -2.57 18.30 22.11
CA LEU A 757 -1.59 18.03 21.08
C LEU A 757 -1.28 19.34 20.36
N ASP A 758 -0.02 19.77 20.39
CA ASP A 758 0.42 20.88 19.54
C ASP A 758 0.35 20.49 18.05
N ALA A 759 0.61 21.44 17.16
CA ALA A 759 0.63 21.18 15.72
C ALA A 759 1.59 20.03 15.38
N LEU A 760 1.11 19.08 14.56
CA LEU A 760 1.81 17.83 14.22
C LEU A 760 2.27 17.00 15.42
N GLU A 761 1.74 17.20 16.62
CA GLU A 761 2.06 16.36 17.78
C GLU A 761 1.24 15.08 17.79
N SER A 762 1.83 14.03 18.33
CA SER A 762 1.17 12.74 18.56
C SER A 762 1.39 12.29 20.00
N ALA A 763 0.47 11.49 20.52
CA ALA A 763 0.54 10.91 21.85
C ALA A 763 0.30 9.40 21.79
N LEU A 764 1.22 8.63 22.37
CA LEU A 764 1.05 7.22 22.63
C LEU A 764 0.65 7.04 24.10
N VAL A 765 -0.62 6.77 24.34
CA VAL A 765 -1.17 6.56 25.68
C VAL A 765 -1.29 5.06 25.92
N VAL A 766 -0.57 4.57 26.94
CA VAL A 766 -0.55 3.16 27.33
C VAL A 766 -1.16 3.02 28.71
N PHE A 767 -2.15 2.15 28.83
CA PHE A 767 -2.83 1.80 30.06
C PHE A 767 -2.16 0.57 30.67
N GLU A 768 -1.68 0.71 31.90
CA GLU A 768 -0.91 -0.32 32.61
C GLU A 768 -1.76 -0.93 33.73
N PRO A 769 -1.67 -2.26 33.97
CA PRO A 769 -2.40 -2.92 35.06
C PRO A 769 -1.85 -2.58 36.44
N GLU A 770 -0.57 -2.22 36.52
CA GLU A 770 0.11 -1.88 37.76
C GLU A 770 0.55 -0.41 37.78
N LYS A 771 0.49 0.20 38.97
CA LYS A 771 0.99 1.57 39.16
C LYS A 771 2.52 1.59 39.11
N LEU A 772 3.04 2.31 38.13
CA LEU A 772 4.46 2.61 37.96
C LEU A 772 4.83 3.92 38.67
N ASP A 773 6.00 3.95 39.30
CA ASP A 773 6.60 5.16 39.91
C ASP A 773 7.30 6.00 38.84
N MET A 774 6.58 6.97 38.26
CA MET A 774 7.02 7.78 37.14
C MET A 774 6.73 9.27 37.41
N PRO A 775 7.54 10.20 36.85
CA PRO A 775 7.25 11.62 36.93
C PRO A 775 5.91 11.95 36.26
N LEU A 776 5.19 12.91 36.85
CA LEU A 776 3.95 13.42 36.25
C LEU A 776 4.29 14.15 34.94
N TYR A 777 3.55 13.84 33.88
CA TYR A 777 3.60 14.60 32.64
C TYR A 777 3.15 16.03 32.93
N SER A 778 4.03 16.98 32.63
CA SER A 778 3.71 18.40 32.70
C SER A 778 3.79 18.94 31.28
N SER A 779 2.64 19.06 30.60
CA SER A 779 2.56 19.87 29.39
C SER A 779 2.99 21.29 29.79
N ARG A 780 4.16 21.75 29.35
CA ARG A 780 4.59 23.14 29.57
C ARG A 780 3.71 24.02 28.70
N ALA A 781 2.51 24.35 29.17
CA ALA A 781 1.73 25.44 28.61
C ALA A 781 2.49 26.74 28.93
N ILE A 782 3.42 27.13 28.06
CA ILE A 782 4.05 28.45 28.17
C ILE A 782 2.97 29.44 27.76
N SER A 783 2.41 30.15 28.73
CA SER A 783 1.60 31.33 28.47
C SER A 783 2.52 32.41 27.89
N VAL A 784 2.67 32.45 26.57
CA VAL A 784 3.61 33.38 25.95
C VAL A 784 2.98 34.78 25.85
N LYS A 785 3.35 35.68 26.77
CA LYS A 785 3.33 37.11 26.45
C LYS A 785 4.56 37.38 25.58
N ARG A 786 4.35 37.50 24.27
CA ARG A 786 5.40 37.88 23.33
C ARG A 786 5.59 39.40 23.40
N GLN A 787 6.84 39.84 23.46
CA GLN A 787 7.19 41.23 23.24
C GLN A 787 8.21 41.33 22.10
N PRO A 788 8.08 42.32 21.20
CA PRO A 788 9.08 42.53 20.16
C PRO A 788 10.47 42.74 20.76
N MET A 789 11.48 42.16 20.13
CA MET A 789 12.86 42.31 20.52
C MET A 789 13.63 43.00 19.40
N GLU A 790 14.06 44.24 19.66
CA GLU A 790 14.97 44.94 18.77
C GLU A 790 16.41 44.49 19.07
N ALA A 791 17.02 43.80 18.12
CA ALA A 791 18.38 43.29 18.26
C ALA A 791 19.09 43.35 16.91
N VAL A 792 20.37 43.70 16.94
CA VAL A 792 21.23 43.53 15.76
C VAL A 792 21.78 42.11 15.78
N TRP A 793 21.47 41.37 14.74
CA TRP A 793 21.89 39.98 14.57
C TRP A 793 23.13 39.91 13.71
N GLU A 794 24.16 39.23 14.20
CA GLU A 794 25.22 38.69 13.36
C GLU A 794 24.77 37.32 12.86
N VAL A 795 24.53 37.24 11.55
CA VAL A 795 23.95 36.06 10.91
C VAL A 795 25.01 35.41 10.04
N LYS A 796 25.41 34.19 10.40
CA LYS A 796 26.37 33.37 9.66
C LYS A 796 25.63 32.36 8.80
N PHE A 797 25.90 32.38 7.51
CA PHE A 797 25.34 31.49 6.51
C PHE A 797 26.41 30.47 6.10
N GLU A 798 26.13 29.19 6.29
CA GLU A 798 27.00 28.07 5.90
C GLU A 798 26.26 27.24 4.86
N HIS A 799 26.60 27.45 3.59
CA HIS A 799 25.92 26.87 2.45
C HIS A 799 26.26 25.37 2.31
N VAL A 800 25.40 24.60 1.64
CA VAL A 800 25.59 23.14 1.43
C VAL A 800 26.88 22.77 0.68
N ASP A 801 27.43 23.70 -0.10
CA ASP A 801 28.73 23.53 -0.80
C ASP A 801 29.94 23.87 0.09
N GLY A 802 29.72 24.23 1.35
CA GLY A 802 30.75 24.63 2.32
C GLY A 802 31.15 26.09 2.25
N SER A 803 30.61 26.91 1.34
CA SER A 803 30.86 28.34 1.32
C SER A 803 30.21 29.04 2.53
N VAL A 804 30.89 30.06 3.06
CA VAL A 804 30.45 30.77 4.27
C VAL A 804 30.45 32.27 4.05
N PHE A 805 29.38 32.93 4.45
CA PHE A 805 29.31 34.39 4.50
C PHE A 805 28.52 34.87 5.71
N THR A 806 28.68 36.15 6.07
CA THR A 806 27.95 36.76 7.18
C THR A 806 27.17 37.99 6.74
N ARG A 807 26.10 38.29 7.47
CA ARG A 807 25.31 39.51 7.35
C ARG A 807 25.03 40.07 8.73
N LYS A 808 24.87 41.40 8.79
CA LYS A 808 24.25 42.04 9.95
C LYS A 808 22.79 42.32 9.59
N MET A 809 21.88 41.92 10.46
CA MET A 809 20.44 42.05 10.23
C MET A 809 19.81 42.75 11.44
N GLU A 810 19.20 43.90 11.19
CA GLU A 810 18.43 44.64 12.21
C GLU A 810 17.02 44.05 12.36
N GLU A 811 16.52 43.41 11.30
CA GLU A 811 15.25 42.70 11.25
C GLU A 811 15.47 41.31 10.67
N LEU A 812 14.76 40.32 11.22
CA LEU A 812 14.70 38.98 10.65
C LEU A 812 13.67 38.98 9.51
N ILE A 813 13.99 38.27 8.42
CA ILE A 813 13.18 38.29 7.20
C ILE A 813 12.99 36.88 6.66
N ASP A 814 11.91 36.68 5.91
CA ASP A 814 11.79 35.54 5.00
C ASP A 814 12.79 35.71 3.85
N PHE A 815 13.80 34.83 3.81
CA PHE A 815 14.85 34.85 2.81
C PHE A 815 14.33 34.86 1.37
N ARG A 816 13.19 34.22 1.09
CA ARG A 816 12.59 34.18 -0.27
C ARG A 816 12.27 35.57 -0.80
N THR A 817 12.03 36.53 0.09
CA THR A 817 11.69 37.91 -0.25
C THR A 817 12.90 38.84 -0.32
N SER A 818 14.09 38.35 0.03
CA SER A 818 15.31 39.15 0.09
C SER A 818 15.75 39.66 -1.30
N ALA A 819 16.17 40.92 -1.34
CA ALA A 819 16.83 41.51 -2.50
C ALA A 819 18.30 41.05 -2.65
N ASP A 820 18.90 40.47 -1.60
CA ASP A 820 20.23 39.85 -1.68
C ASP A 820 20.09 38.43 -2.25
N ASP A 821 20.55 38.24 -3.49
CA ASP A 821 20.49 36.96 -4.19
C ASP A 821 21.19 35.82 -3.44
N ALA A 822 22.22 36.11 -2.64
CA ALA A 822 22.92 35.10 -1.84
C ALA A 822 22.07 34.61 -0.65
N ILE A 823 21.19 35.45 -0.13
CA ILE A 823 20.22 35.10 0.92
C ILE A 823 19.00 34.42 0.28
N ARG A 824 18.48 34.98 -0.82
CA ARG A 824 17.25 34.50 -1.47
C ARG A 824 17.34 33.06 -1.95
N ASN A 825 18.50 32.65 -2.42
CA ASN A 825 18.74 31.29 -2.93
C ASN A 825 19.52 30.41 -1.94
N PHE A 826 19.64 30.84 -0.68
CA PHE A 826 20.46 30.13 0.29
C PHE A 826 19.87 28.75 0.62
N SER A 827 20.73 27.73 0.62
CA SER A 827 20.45 26.41 1.18
C SER A 827 21.61 25.98 2.06
N GLY A 828 21.34 25.64 3.31
CA GLY A 828 22.38 25.29 4.27
C GLY A 828 21.96 25.54 5.71
N THR A 829 22.95 25.78 6.57
CA THR A 829 22.72 26.13 7.98
C THR A 829 22.88 27.64 8.18
N VAL A 830 21.91 28.28 8.82
CA VAL A 830 22.04 29.66 9.27
C VAL A 830 22.17 29.69 10.79
N THR A 831 23.16 30.41 11.29
CA THR A 831 23.39 30.65 12.71
C THR A 831 23.13 32.13 13.02
N TYR A 832 22.14 32.39 13.87
CA TYR A 832 21.81 33.73 14.35
C TYR A 832 22.50 33.98 15.69
N SER A 833 23.25 35.07 15.80
CA SER A 833 23.93 35.45 17.04
C SER A 833 23.57 36.89 17.41
N THR A 834 23.17 37.09 18.67
CA THR A 834 22.97 38.43 19.24
C THR A 834 23.26 38.39 20.73
N VAL A 835 23.37 39.57 21.35
CA VAL A 835 23.55 39.72 22.80
C VAL A 835 22.42 40.60 23.32
N ILE A 836 21.69 40.07 24.29
CA ILE A 836 20.58 40.78 24.92
C ILE A 836 20.82 40.92 26.43
N GLU A 837 20.33 42.00 27.01
CA GLU A 837 20.26 42.16 28.45
C GLU A 837 18.90 41.66 28.94
N ASN A 838 18.88 40.46 29.54
CA ASN A 838 17.66 39.83 30.03
C ASN A 838 17.19 40.42 31.38
N SER A 839 16.97 41.73 31.42
CA SER A 839 16.57 42.46 32.63
C SER A 839 15.13 42.17 33.08
N GLU A 840 14.30 41.64 32.18
CA GLU A 840 12.89 41.33 32.43
C GLU A 840 12.61 39.84 32.72
N SER A 841 13.66 39.04 32.92
CA SER A 841 13.53 37.59 33.20
C SER A 841 12.73 36.84 32.13
N GLN A 842 13.00 37.12 30.85
CA GLN A 842 12.46 36.35 29.74
C GLN A 842 13.05 34.94 29.73
N ASP A 843 12.22 33.93 29.48
CA ASP A 843 12.63 32.52 29.46
C ASP A 843 12.95 32.01 28.05
N TYR A 844 12.50 32.70 26.99
CA TYR A 844 12.59 32.22 25.61
C TYR A 844 12.78 33.35 24.59
N ILE A 845 13.47 33.05 23.48
CA ILE A 845 13.47 33.85 22.25
C ILE A 845 12.67 33.10 21.18
N CYS A 846 11.69 33.77 20.57
CA CYS A 846 10.97 33.30 19.39
C CYS A 846 11.43 34.06 18.14
N LEU A 847 11.93 33.34 17.14
CA LEU A 847 12.27 33.87 15.83
C LEU A 847 11.05 33.72 14.90
N VAL A 848 10.01 34.53 15.13
CA VAL A 848 8.71 34.41 14.44
C VAL A 848 8.87 34.42 12.92
N ASP A 849 9.64 35.36 12.38
CA ASP A 849 9.88 35.49 10.94
C ASP A 849 10.97 34.54 10.39
N VAL A 850 11.45 33.59 11.20
CA VAL A 850 12.44 32.57 10.84
C VAL A 850 11.94 31.20 11.28
N ASN A 851 10.92 30.70 10.56
CA ASN A 851 10.28 29.40 10.81
C ASN A 851 9.77 29.21 12.25
N GLU A 852 9.39 30.30 12.93
CA GLU A 852 8.90 30.28 14.31
C GLU A 852 9.84 29.60 15.33
N GLY A 853 11.15 29.56 15.07
CA GLY A 853 12.11 28.86 15.93
C GLY A 853 12.10 29.40 17.36
N VAL A 854 12.06 28.50 18.36
CA VAL A 854 12.07 28.85 19.79
C VAL A 854 13.37 28.40 20.44
N SER A 855 14.02 29.26 21.22
CA SER A 855 15.20 28.93 22.00
C SER A 855 15.01 29.31 23.47
N GLU A 856 15.31 28.40 24.40
CA GLU A 856 15.30 28.70 25.84
C GLU A 856 16.50 29.58 26.21
N LEU A 857 16.25 30.65 26.97
CA LEU A 857 17.28 31.46 27.61
C LEU A 857 17.68 30.78 28.92
N ARG A 858 18.95 30.38 29.03
CA ARG A 858 19.51 29.73 30.22
C ARG A 858 20.27 30.69 31.11
#